data_AF-A0A4Q7MHF2-F1
#
_entry.id   AF-A0A4Q7MHF2-F1
#
_cell.length_a   1.000
_cell.length_b   1.000
_cell.length_c   1.000
_cell.angle_alpha   90.00
_cell.angle_beta   90.00
_cell.angle_gamma   90.00
#
_symmetry.space_group_name_H-M   'P 1'
#
loop_
_entity.id
_entity.type
_entity.pdbx_description
1 polymer ?
#
loop_
_entity_poly.entity_id
_entity_poly.type
_entity_poly.pdbx_seq_one_letter_code
_entity_poly.pdbx_strand_id
1 'polypeptide(L)'
;MFRTLHPLLVLTAILFFIPSLKAQVDVSATGGTTAAAYATLKAAFDEVNAGTHQGAIVITIGGNTTETATATLNASGSGGASYSNVFIGPGIGVNAVVSGNINSGPVIKLNGSNNVTINGSNNFSTTRNLTITNTSTVSANVLQIGSAGTTPIHDVIVKNTIVVNGSNNSTAILVGDAAVVGSPGYFNYITFQNNSIRKAYIGIYVYAVVAAANGNVLVDGNYMNSGGADAIRLVGVYGQGVNGFVIRNNYIGNFESTSAEFDRAIWLATATTNATITNNTITGLSYSGTSSYAPIGINISPGVTNSNIDITGNTISNLSSSGTYLPTGIFLYSAMSSAIINNNKISNLKNTNTAGYGAAGILLQTSTNAADVRVQNNFVWDIAGYGSNGYDANDNGNGIVIDGGGGYNINFNTVVLNTNQTLAGGHRASCLLVTQNVTAAGALGLRNNIFANLQTVGNANSRLAISNLSTAGSGVFSAIDRNVYFSTSTNLSSTGTNASITNTLAQLQTSLGGNANSLNIQPVFVGANDLHLNRDLNTAIDGKATPIGGIGTDIDGEARNAATPDPGADEFIPCPVITVNTQPQPVNICATDNTSFGITATNALTYQWQADDGSGFVDIANSALYAGATTNSLTLTNVPVANNGFVYRCVVTAGTGCNPVNSDPAVLTVGTPVAISADPADATISHLDNASFTVTNTGSGPFTYQWQVDDGGGFADLANTGVYSTVNTATLTITGATVAMNGYQYRCRVTACGSVTSNAATLTVNQLAQTLNFATQTNGGTVTVTYGDPVINGAASASSGLAATYTSGNAAVVDVNATGQVTIIGAGSTTITVSQAGDAVYLPATNISFTVTVQPKEITVNAGSLTKIYGDSDPSFTYTVNTPLLGGDVFTGALDRDPGENTGMYQILQNTLTAGPNYNITFNSNILTITPKDLTVTADDKTRQYGVANPPLTLTYSGFAFTDDPSVLTTAPVASTFAVPTSWPGDYPITIAGGTSANYTFTFVPGKLTVEAILLNIHEQPSGSMICADARATFNTAVTVTPSIAPVTYQWQYSADGSTGWSDLSQASTASFQTKANTPSGFYRCKFTVPGTDFYSQPAELTMFPLPGIRAAKSNDIDCAFNSARLGASGGVSYQWTPAGGLDNANSPNPIATPDRTTTYLVTGTDGNGCKGSDRITVTYTPSEYNVPNAFTPNNDGKNDCFGVRHWQKVTDFSLSIYNRYGARIFHTTDVSKCWDGTINGVPQATGSFVYYIKCMAPCGLIERKGSFLLMR
;
A
#
# COMPACT_ATOMS: atom_id res chain seq x y z
N MET A 1 -80.03 37.60 37.91
CA MET A 1 -79.68 37.48 39.35
C MET A 1 -78.99 36.14 39.58
N PHE A 2 -77.99 36.08 40.47
CA PHE A 2 -77.36 34.91 41.12
C PHE A 2 -77.15 33.55 40.38
N ARG A 3 -75.86 33.12 40.31
CA ARG A 3 -75.29 31.74 40.19
C ARG A 3 -75.67 30.91 38.93
N THR A 4 -74.71 30.33 38.18
CA THR A 4 -73.99 29.08 38.54
C THR A 4 -72.64 28.85 37.81
N LEU A 5 -71.66 28.28 38.55
CA LEU A 5 -70.58 27.31 38.22
C LEU A 5 -69.62 27.44 36.98
N HIS A 6 -68.31 27.28 37.31
CA HIS A 6 -67.20 26.59 36.58
C HIS A 6 -66.40 27.30 35.46
N PRO A 7 -65.13 26.88 35.18
CA PRO A 7 -64.06 27.79 34.72
C PRO A 7 -63.33 27.44 33.39
N LEU A 8 -62.54 28.41 32.90
CA LEU A 8 -61.42 28.30 31.95
C LEU A 8 -60.45 29.46 32.30
N LEU A 9 -59.12 29.35 32.42
CA LEU A 9 -58.09 28.96 31.44
C LEU A 9 -58.20 29.67 30.06
N VAL A 10 -57.12 30.10 29.39
CA VAL A 10 -55.77 30.54 29.79
C VAL A 10 -55.12 31.20 28.54
N LEU A 11 -53.90 31.74 28.65
CA LEU A 11 -52.98 32.04 27.53
C LEU A 11 -53.26 33.29 26.65
N THR A 12 -52.56 34.38 26.96
CA THR A 12 -51.95 35.23 25.93
C THR A 12 -50.44 35.00 26.00
N ALA A 13 -49.89 34.16 25.12
CA ALA A 13 -48.47 33.86 25.04
C ALA A 13 -47.89 34.26 23.68
N ILE A 14 -46.67 34.77 23.70
CA ILE A 14 -45.98 35.31 22.52
C ILE A 14 -45.57 34.16 21.59
N LEU A 15 -45.83 34.30 20.29
CA LEU A 15 -45.22 33.45 19.26
C LEU A 15 -43.70 33.73 19.20
N PHE A 16 -42.93 33.03 20.02
CA PHE A 16 -41.53 32.78 19.72
C PHE A 16 -41.44 31.67 18.68
N PHE A 17 -40.78 31.96 17.54
CA PHE A 17 -40.26 30.93 16.66
C PHE A 17 -39.15 30.18 17.41
N ILE A 18 -39.51 29.11 18.11
CA ILE A 18 -38.55 28.10 18.57
C ILE A 18 -38.25 27.23 17.34
N PRO A 19 -37.03 27.25 16.77
CA PRO A 19 -36.65 26.23 15.82
C PRO A 19 -36.66 24.89 16.57
N SER A 20 -37.45 23.93 16.10
CA SER A 20 -37.39 22.58 16.68
C SER A 20 -35.97 22.04 16.48
N LEU A 21 -35.29 21.72 17.58
CA LEU A 21 -34.05 20.96 17.50
C LEU A 21 -34.43 19.59 16.95
N LYS A 22 -34.21 19.40 15.65
CA LYS A 22 -34.20 18.05 15.05
C LYS A 22 -33.16 17.24 15.80
N ALA A 23 -33.44 15.96 16.03
CA ALA A 23 -32.38 15.05 16.43
C ALA A 23 -31.29 15.01 15.34
N GLN A 24 -30.05 14.91 15.78
CA GLN A 24 -28.83 14.92 14.96
C GLN A 24 -27.88 13.78 15.32
N VAL A 25 -28.16 13.06 16.42
CA VAL A 25 -27.38 11.95 16.94
C VAL A 25 -28.32 10.79 17.23
N ASP A 26 -28.33 9.80 16.35
CA ASP A 26 -29.09 8.57 16.54
C ASP A 26 -28.22 7.54 17.27
N VAL A 27 -28.78 6.88 18.29
CA VAL A 27 -28.12 5.83 19.06
C VAL A 27 -28.88 4.54 18.87
N SER A 28 -28.17 3.47 18.51
CA SER A 28 -28.66 2.09 18.59
C SER A 28 -27.79 1.27 19.53
N ALA A 29 -28.40 0.32 20.23
CA ALA A 29 -27.77 -0.47 21.29
C ALA A 29 -28.32 -1.90 21.35
N THR A 30 -27.50 -2.88 21.74
CA THR A 30 -27.94 -4.29 21.86
C THR A 30 -28.59 -4.61 23.22
N GLY A 31 -28.72 -3.64 24.12
CA GLY A 31 -29.35 -3.77 25.42
C GLY A 31 -29.81 -2.44 26.00
N GLY A 32 -30.63 -2.48 27.06
CA GLY A 32 -31.34 -1.30 27.56
C GLY A 32 -32.37 -0.82 26.53
N THR A 33 -32.51 0.50 26.38
CA THR A 33 -33.20 1.15 25.26
C THR A 33 -32.41 0.90 23.98
N THR A 34 -32.95 0.11 23.05
CA THR A 34 -32.21 -0.34 21.85
C THR A 34 -32.11 0.69 20.73
N ALA A 35 -32.95 1.74 20.74
CA ALA A 35 -32.88 2.87 19.82
C ALA A 35 -33.40 4.17 20.46
N ALA A 36 -32.68 5.28 20.28
CA ALA A 36 -33.12 6.64 20.65
C ALA A 36 -32.42 7.70 19.79
N ALA A 37 -32.94 8.93 19.80
CA ALA A 37 -32.41 10.03 18.99
C ALA A 37 -32.26 11.32 19.81
N TYR A 38 -31.12 11.99 19.68
CA TYR A 38 -30.67 13.09 20.53
C TYR A 38 -30.26 14.33 19.72
N ALA A 39 -30.32 15.50 20.36
CA ALA A 39 -29.93 16.77 19.75
C ALA A 39 -28.41 16.99 19.68
N THR A 40 -27.62 16.36 20.57
CA THR A 40 -26.16 16.54 20.65
C THR A 40 -25.46 15.24 21.09
N LEU A 41 -24.15 15.14 20.87
CA LEU A 41 -23.36 13.97 21.25
C LEU A 41 -23.24 13.85 22.78
N LYS A 42 -23.16 14.97 23.52
CA LYS A 42 -23.21 14.97 24.98
C LYS A 42 -24.51 14.33 25.49
N ALA A 43 -25.67 14.68 24.92
CA ALA A 43 -26.94 14.12 25.35
C ALA A 43 -27.01 12.59 25.17
N ALA A 44 -26.49 12.08 24.05
CA ALA A 44 -26.32 10.64 23.85
C ALA A 44 -25.38 9.99 24.88
N PHE A 45 -24.22 10.62 25.16
CA PHE A 45 -23.28 10.14 26.17
C PHE A 45 -23.85 10.16 27.60
N ASP A 46 -24.62 11.19 27.97
CA ASP A 46 -25.26 11.29 29.28
C ASP A 46 -26.18 10.08 29.53
N GLU A 47 -26.94 9.65 28.52
CA GLU A 47 -27.83 8.48 28.59
C GLU A 47 -27.08 7.14 28.54
N VAL A 48 -25.97 7.04 27.79
CA VAL A 48 -25.06 5.88 27.89
C VAL A 48 -24.46 5.77 29.31
N ASN A 49 -24.07 6.89 29.91
CA ASN A 49 -23.54 6.94 31.29
C ASN A 49 -24.59 6.62 32.36
N ALA A 50 -25.86 6.94 32.09
CA ALA A 50 -27.00 6.59 32.95
C ALA A 50 -27.36 5.09 32.88
N GLY A 51 -26.85 4.37 31.88
CA GLY A 51 -27.22 2.96 31.62
C GLY A 51 -28.50 2.80 30.81
N THR A 52 -29.01 3.87 30.20
CA THR A 52 -30.18 3.83 29.31
C THR A 52 -29.87 3.01 28.05
N HIS A 53 -28.63 3.09 27.54
CA HIS A 53 -28.12 2.25 26.45
C HIS A 53 -27.04 1.29 26.95
N GLN A 54 -27.10 0.02 26.55
CA GLN A 54 -26.23 -1.05 27.05
C GLN A 54 -25.78 -2.01 25.94
N GLY A 55 -24.76 -2.83 26.23
CA GLY A 55 -24.21 -3.79 25.27
C GLY A 55 -23.33 -3.12 24.20
N ALA A 56 -23.38 -3.59 22.95
CA ALA A 56 -22.69 -2.91 21.85
C ALA A 56 -23.51 -1.69 21.40
N ILE A 57 -22.87 -0.53 21.25
CA ILE A 57 -23.54 0.75 20.99
C ILE A 57 -22.99 1.39 19.72
N VAL A 58 -23.87 1.87 18.83
CA VAL A 58 -23.54 2.59 17.61
C VAL A 58 -24.20 3.97 17.64
N ILE A 59 -23.37 5.02 17.61
CA ILE A 59 -23.77 6.41 17.65
C ILE A 59 -23.53 7.04 16.27
N THR A 60 -24.61 7.45 15.61
CA THR A 60 -24.62 7.96 14.24
C THR A 60 -24.90 9.46 14.23
N ILE A 61 -23.94 10.25 13.77
CA ILE A 61 -24.07 11.71 13.65
C ILE A 61 -24.73 12.04 12.30
N GLY A 62 -26.04 12.26 12.31
CA GLY A 62 -26.86 12.61 11.15
C GLY A 62 -26.79 14.08 10.74
N GLY A 63 -26.20 14.96 11.56
CA GLY A 63 -26.04 16.39 11.25
C GLY A 63 -25.11 17.15 12.20
N ASN A 64 -24.91 18.44 11.95
CA ASN A 64 -23.96 19.26 12.71
C ASN A 64 -24.47 19.62 14.11
N THR A 65 -23.85 19.08 15.16
CA THR A 65 -24.17 19.37 16.57
C THR A 65 -23.33 20.52 17.12
N THR A 66 -23.83 21.13 18.20
CA THR A 66 -23.05 22.05 19.04
C THR A 66 -23.19 21.68 20.51
N GLU A 67 -22.11 21.16 21.08
CA GLU A 67 -22.00 20.79 22.50
C GLU A 67 -21.78 22.05 23.35
N THR A 68 -22.63 22.25 24.36
CA THR A 68 -22.55 23.39 25.30
C THR A 68 -21.59 23.15 26.47
N ALA A 69 -21.16 21.90 26.65
CA ALA A 69 -20.20 21.44 27.63
C ALA A 69 -19.57 20.13 27.12
N THR A 70 -18.45 19.68 27.73
CA THR A 70 -17.74 18.47 27.32
C THR A 70 -18.65 17.23 27.28
N ALA A 71 -18.72 16.58 26.12
CA ALA A 71 -19.29 15.25 25.97
C ALA A 71 -18.34 14.23 26.61
N THR A 72 -18.65 13.80 27.83
CA THR A 72 -17.84 12.81 28.56
C THR A 72 -18.50 11.43 28.49
N LEU A 73 -17.81 10.45 27.92
CA LEU A 73 -18.13 9.03 28.10
C LEU A 73 -17.30 8.51 29.28
N ASN A 74 -17.91 7.75 30.19
CA ASN A 74 -17.21 7.11 31.30
C ASN A 74 -16.83 5.66 30.97
N ALA A 75 -16.01 5.03 31.81
CA ALA A 75 -15.72 3.61 31.76
C ALA A 75 -16.99 2.75 31.89
N SER A 76 -17.07 1.65 31.15
CA SER A 76 -18.09 0.63 31.39
C SER A 76 -17.93 0.03 32.79
N GLY A 77 -19.03 -0.17 33.50
CA GLY A 77 -19.05 -0.50 34.94
C GLY A 77 -18.92 0.71 35.87
N SER A 78 -18.79 1.94 35.35
CA SER A 78 -18.75 3.16 36.17
C SER A 78 -20.12 3.86 36.20
N GLY A 79 -20.74 3.92 37.38
CA GLY A 79 -22.09 4.45 37.53
C GLY A 79 -23.13 3.54 36.89
N GLY A 80 -23.91 4.07 35.93
CA GLY A 80 -24.86 3.28 35.15
C GLY A 80 -24.29 2.69 33.86
N ALA A 81 -23.11 3.14 33.41
CA ALA A 81 -22.55 2.75 32.12
C ALA A 81 -22.33 1.23 32.01
N SER A 82 -22.92 0.58 31.00
CA SER A 82 -22.85 -0.87 30.82
C SER A 82 -22.78 -1.28 29.34
N TYR A 83 -21.68 -0.91 28.68
CA TYR A 83 -21.43 -1.21 27.26
C TYR A 83 -20.26 -2.19 27.07
N SER A 84 -20.26 -2.91 25.95
CA SER A 84 -19.15 -3.79 25.53
C SER A 84 -18.24 -3.11 24.50
N ASN A 85 -18.79 -2.24 23.66
CA ASN A 85 -18.08 -1.35 22.75
C ASN A 85 -18.94 -0.12 22.42
N VAL A 86 -18.31 0.96 21.94
CA VAL A 86 -19.00 2.14 21.40
C VAL A 86 -18.39 2.56 20.07
N PHE A 87 -19.18 2.55 19.01
CA PHE A 87 -18.84 3.14 17.71
C PHE A 87 -19.45 4.54 17.59
N ILE A 88 -18.70 5.49 17.03
CA ILE A 88 -19.13 6.87 16.76
C ILE A 88 -18.71 7.24 15.34
N GLY A 89 -19.67 7.62 14.48
CA GLY A 89 -19.37 8.01 13.10
C GLY A 89 -20.50 8.80 12.44
N PRO A 90 -20.28 9.36 11.23
CA PRO A 90 -21.31 10.09 10.50
C PRO A 90 -22.37 9.15 9.92
N GLY A 91 -23.58 9.67 9.69
CA GLY A 91 -24.60 8.98 8.89
C GLY A 91 -24.17 8.80 7.42
N ILE A 92 -24.75 7.83 6.72
CA ILE A 92 -24.39 7.50 5.33
C ILE A 92 -24.61 8.73 4.42
N GLY A 93 -23.53 9.17 3.76
CA GLY A 93 -23.51 10.34 2.88
C GLY A 93 -23.40 11.69 3.62
N VAL A 94 -23.39 11.70 4.95
CA VAL A 94 -23.37 12.93 5.77
C VAL A 94 -21.94 13.46 5.89
N ASN A 95 -21.79 14.78 5.83
CA ASN A 95 -20.61 15.49 6.33
C ASN A 95 -21.03 16.18 7.63
N ALA A 96 -20.56 15.69 8.76
CA ALA A 96 -21.01 16.10 10.09
C ALA A 96 -19.93 16.89 10.83
N VAL A 97 -20.35 17.93 11.56
CA VAL A 97 -19.50 18.72 12.46
C VAL A 97 -20.01 18.60 13.88
N VAL A 98 -19.24 17.98 14.77
CA VAL A 98 -19.44 18.04 16.23
C VAL A 98 -18.62 19.23 16.75
N SER A 99 -19.31 20.32 17.05
CA SER A 99 -18.71 21.59 17.48
C SER A 99 -18.92 21.87 18.96
N GLY A 100 -18.14 22.76 19.58
CA GLY A 100 -18.43 23.28 20.93
C GLY A 100 -17.49 24.41 21.33
N ASN A 101 -17.94 25.36 22.14
CA ASN A 101 -17.12 26.50 22.59
C ASN A 101 -16.71 26.30 24.06
N ILE A 102 -15.68 25.48 24.31
CA ILE A 102 -15.36 24.93 25.64
C ILE A 102 -13.97 25.40 26.08
N ASN A 103 -13.94 26.42 26.95
CA ASN A 103 -12.73 27.18 27.35
C ASN A 103 -11.76 26.46 28.32
N SER A 104 -12.10 25.28 28.81
CA SER A 104 -11.36 24.61 29.91
C SER A 104 -11.54 23.09 29.90
N GLY A 105 -11.69 22.51 28.70
CA GLY A 105 -11.91 21.08 28.51
C GLY A 105 -11.98 20.71 27.02
N PRO A 106 -12.08 19.41 26.71
CA PRO A 106 -12.26 18.93 25.35
C PRO A 106 -13.73 19.04 24.90
N VAL A 107 -13.98 18.88 23.60
CA VAL A 107 -15.34 18.61 23.10
C VAL A 107 -15.75 17.18 23.48
N ILE A 108 -14.86 16.22 23.26
CA ILE A 108 -15.06 14.80 23.62
C ILE A 108 -14.02 14.37 24.66
N LYS A 109 -14.49 13.82 25.79
CA LYS A 109 -13.66 13.15 26.79
C LYS A 109 -14.02 11.67 26.87
N LEU A 110 -13.03 10.81 26.67
CA LEU A 110 -13.10 9.39 27.01
C LEU A 110 -12.43 9.18 28.37
N ASN A 111 -13.20 8.77 29.37
CA ASN A 111 -12.84 8.81 30.79
C ASN A 111 -12.81 7.37 31.34
N GLY A 112 -11.73 6.64 31.05
CA GLY A 112 -11.62 5.19 31.25
C GLY A 112 -12.43 4.35 30.25
N SER A 113 -12.88 4.94 29.14
CA SER A 113 -13.78 4.30 28.19
C SER A 113 -13.03 3.36 27.23
N ASN A 114 -13.17 2.05 27.46
CA ASN A 114 -12.54 1.02 26.64
C ASN A 114 -13.37 0.66 25.40
N ASN A 115 -12.76 0.06 24.38
CA ASN A 115 -13.42 -0.43 23.17
C ASN A 115 -14.21 0.67 22.41
N VAL A 116 -13.63 1.86 22.28
CA VAL A 116 -14.27 3.02 21.64
C VAL A 116 -13.66 3.29 20.26
N THR A 117 -14.49 3.26 19.21
CA THR A 117 -14.07 3.63 17.85
C THR A 117 -14.78 4.90 17.39
N ILE A 118 -14.03 5.99 17.25
CA ILE A 118 -14.44 7.18 16.48
C ILE A 118 -13.94 6.95 15.04
N ASN A 119 -14.87 6.73 14.10
CA ASN A 119 -14.57 6.59 12.67
C ASN A 119 -15.28 7.69 11.87
N GLY A 120 -14.49 8.64 11.35
CA GLY A 120 -15.03 9.76 10.59
C GLY A 120 -15.38 9.48 9.12
N SER A 121 -15.26 8.25 8.62
CA SER A 121 -15.51 7.94 7.21
C SER A 121 -16.94 7.52 6.89
N ASN A 122 -17.45 8.03 5.77
CA ASN A 122 -18.61 7.46 5.11
C ASN A 122 -18.32 6.04 4.59
N ASN A 123 -19.28 5.14 4.80
CA ASN A 123 -19.26 3.75 4.35
C ASN A 123 -17.97 2.99 4.69
N PHE A 124 -17.37 3.28 5.87
CA PHE A 124 -16.14 2.66 6.38
C PHE A 124 -14.91 2.79 5.45
N SER A 125 -14.94 3.75 4.52
CA SER A 125 -13.84 4.06 3.60
C SER A 125 -12.72 4.86 4.27
N THR A 126 -11.85 5.51 3.49
CA THR A 126 -10.76 6.40 3.95
C THR A 126 -11.12 7.89 3.92
N THR A 127 -12.36 8.24 3.58
CA THR A 127 -12.83 9.65 3.53
C THR A 127 -12.92 10.26 4.92
N ARG A 128 -12.82 11.60 5.03
CA ARG A 128 -12.87 12.32 6.32
C ARG A 128 -14.10 13.21 6.42
N ASN A 129 -15.23 12.64 6.80
CA ASN A 129 -16.55 13.29 6.77
C ASN A 129 -17.05 13.77 8.15
N LEU A 130 -16.52 13.21 9.24
CA LEU A 130 -16.70 13.75 10.59
C LEU A 130 -15.62 14.78 10.89
N THR A 131 -16.04 15.99 11.24
CA THR A 131 -15.20 17.03 11.85
C THR A 131 -15.55 17.17 13.33
N ILE A 132 -14.56 17.16 14.19
CA ILE A 132 -14.69 17.50 15.61
C ILE A 132 -13.91 18.79 15.84
N THR A 133 -14.55 19.80 16.42
CA THR A 133 -13.90 21.10 16.61
C THR A 133 -14.32 21.81 17.90
N ASN A 134 -13.33 22.21 18.69
CA ASN A 134 -13.54 23.20 19.73
C ASN A 134 -13.40 24.57 19.06
N THR A 135 -14.38 25.45 19.21
CA THR A 135 -14.33 26.82 18.66
C THR A 135 -13.76 27.84 19.66
N SER A 136 -13.49 27.43 20.89
CA SER A 136 -12.86 28.30 21.90
C SER A 136 -11.41 28.62 21.55
N THR A 137 -11.05 29.90 21.67
CA THR A 137 -9.69 30.39 21.48
C THR A 137 -8.81 30.29 22.73
N VAL A 138 -9.38 29.87 23.88
CA VAL A 138 -8.74 29.89 25.20
C VAL A 138 -8.67 28.48 25.78
N SER A 139 -7.45 27.97 26.00
CA SER A 139 -7.17 26.72 26.72
C SER A 139 -8.01 25.51 26.28
N ALA A 140 -8.31 25.45 24.98
CA ALA A 140 -9.23 24.51 24.37
C ALA A 140 -8.54 23.18 24.03
N ASN A 141 -9.19 22.05 24.28
CA ASN A 141 -8.84 20.79 23.62
C ASN A 141 -9.98 20.34 22.71
N VAL A 142 -9.72 19.43 21.76
CA VAL A 142 -10.77 18.83 20.95
C VAL A 142 -11.13 17.45 21.49
N LEU A 143 -10.14 16.58 21.68
CA LEU A 143 -10.30 15.26 22.30
C LEU A 143 -9.37 15.08 23.50
N GLN A 144 -9.88 14.43 24.55
CA GLN A 144 -9.09 13.90 25.66
C GLN A 144 -9.39 12.41 25.83
N ILE A 145 -8.35 11.58 25.91
CA ILE A 145 -8.41 10.13 26.05
C ILE A 145 -7.55 9.76 27.25
N GLY A 146 -8.15 9.34 28.37
CA GLY A 146 -7.37 9.04 29.56
C GLY A 146 -8.06 8.12 30.55
N SER A 147 -7.25 7.49 31.40
CA SER A 147 -7.71 6.67 32.53
C SER A 147 -8.57 7.48 33.51
N ALA A 148 -9.57 6.85 34.13
CA ALA A 148 -10.39 7.46 35.17
C ALA A 148 -9.88 7.05 36.57
N GLY A 149 -8.95 7.83 37.12
CA GLY A 149 -8.30 7.49 38.40
C GLY A 149 -7.46 6.23 38.27
N THR A 150 -7.87 5.14 38.93
CA THR A 150 -7.22 3.82 38.81
C THR A 150 -7.71 3.03 37.59
N THR A 151 -8.84 3.41 36.97
CA THR A 151 -9.45 2.67 35.86
C THR A 151 -8.69 2.92 34.56
N PRO A 152 -8.05 1.91 33.93
CA PRO A 152 -7.30 2.09 32.69
C PRO A 152 -8.19 2.53 31.52
N ILE A 153 -7.55 2.95 30.43
CA ILE A 153 -8.21 3.16 29.13
C ILE A 153 -7.50 2.33 28.04
N HIS A 154 -8.22 1.53 27.28
CA HIS A 154 -7.63 0.72 26.20
C HIS A 154 -8.56 0.43 25.03
N ASP A 155 -7.97 0.02 23.91
CA ASP A 155 -8.66 -0.31 22.66
C ASP A 155 -9.52 0.87 22.14
N VAL A 156 -8.86 2.03 22.03
CA VAL A 156 -9.45 3.27 21.53
C VAL A 156 -8.90 3.60 20.16
N ILE A 157 -9.78 3.71 19.17
CA ILE A 157 -9.45 4.02 17.78
C ILE A 157 -10.08 5.35 17.40
N VAL A 158 -9.27 6.35 17.05
CA VAL A 158 -9.72 7.57 16.36
C VAL A 158 -9.17 7.52 14.95
N LYS A 159 -10.05 7.34 13.95
CA LYS A 159 -9.63 7.24 12.55
C LYS A 159 -10.50 8.04 11.60
N ASN A 160 -9.94 8.35 10.44
CA ASN A 160 -10.65 9.00 9.33
C ASN A 160 -11.33 10.34 9.73
N THR A 161 -10.86 11.03 10.77
CA THR A 161 -11.56 12.18 11.37
C THR A 161 -10.81 13.49 11.11
N ILE A 162 -11.53 14.60 10.96
CA ILE A 162 -10.95 15.95 10.95
C ILE A 162 -11.03 16.52 12.37
N VAL A 163 -9.92 17.01 12.91
CA VAL A 163 -9.78 17.53 14.27
C VAL A 163 -9.17 18.93 14.18
N VAL A 164 -9.94 19.95 14.57
CA VAL A 164 -9.53 21.36 14.46
C VAL A 164 -9.78 22.09 15.79
N ASN A 165 -8.71 22.62 16.40
CA ASN A 165 -8.85 23.40 17.62
C ASN A 165 -9.20 24.87 17.33
N GLY A 166 -9.71 25.59 18.33
CA GLY A 166 -10.12 26.99 18.14
C GLY A 166 -8.92 27.93 18.06
N SER A 167 -7.82 27.60 18.74
CA SER A 167 -6.54 28.27 18.62
C SER A 167 -5.33 27.31 18.64
N ASN A 168 -4.30 27.76 17.93
CA ASN A 168 -2.89 27.33 17.98
C ASN A 168 -2.24 27.41 19.38
N ASN A 169 -2.92 27.94 20.40
CA ASN A 169 -2.43 28.07 21.77
C ASN A 169 -2.67 26.83 22.63
N SER A 170 -3.30 25.77 22.10
CA SER A 170 -3.68 24.60 22.90
C SER A 170 -3.67 23.29 22.11
N THR A 171 -3.49 22.17 22.83
CA THR A 171 -3.39 20.82 22.27
C THR A 171 -4.70 20.36 21.63
N ALA A 172 -4.65 19.77 20.44
CA ALA A 172 -5.85 19.23 19.78
C ALA A 172 -6.30 17.88 20.39
N ILE A 173 -5.38 16.92 20.49
CA ILE A 173 -5.62 15.59 21.07
C ILE A 173 -4.67 15.36 22.27
N LEU A 174 -5.22 15.11 23.44
CA LEU A 174 -4.50 14.73 24.66
C LEU A 174 -4.74 13.25 24.99
N VAL A 175 -3.66 12.48 25.17
CA VAL A 175 -3.67 11.13 25.72
C VAL A 175 -2.83 11.12 27.01
N GLY A 176 -3.36 10.57 28.11
CA GLY A 176 -2.54 10.45 29.32
C GLY A 176 -3.13 9.65 30.49
N ASP A 177 -2.26 9.38 31.46
CA ASP A 177 -2.63 8.77 32.74
C ASP A 177 -3.24 9.79 33.72
N ALA A 178 -3.99 9.28 34.70
CA ALA A 178 -4.63 10.12 35.71
C ALA A 178 -3.60 10.48 36.79
N ALA A 179 -3.20 11.75 36.84
CA ALA A 179 -2.15 12.27 37.71
C ALA A 179 -2.52 12.28 39.22
N VAL A 180 -2.57 11.09 39.83
CA VAL A 180 -2.65 10.88 41.28
C VAL A 180 -1.62 9.81 41.67
N VAL A 181 -0.64 10.20 42.50
CA VAL A 181 0.40 9.29 42.99
C VAL A 181 -0.21 8.31 44.00
N GLY A 182 -0.22 7.02 43.66
CA GLY A 182 -0.70 5.95 44.55
C GLY A 182 -0.88 4.61 43.82
N SER A 183 -1.55 4.64 42.66
CA SER A 183 -1.54 3.60 41.62
C SER A 183 -2.31 4.13 40.40
N PRO A 184 -1.65 4.80 39.44
CA PRO A 184 -2.36 5.41 38.31
C PRO A 184 -2.95 4.33 37.39
N GLY A 185 -4.14 4.60 36.84
CA GLY A 185 -4.61 3.88 35.66
C GLY A 185 -3.73 4.20 34.45
N TYR A 186 -3.62 3.26 33.51
CA TYR A 186 -2.76 3.37 32.33
C TYR A 186 -3.56 3.57 31.03
N PHE A 187 -2.90 3.94 29.95
CA PHE A 187 -3.42 3.85 28.58
C PHE A 187 -2.72 2.77 27.76
N ASN A 188 -3.46 1.98 26.98
CA ASN A 188 -2.88 0.94 26.10
C ASN A 188 -3.67 0.80 24.79
N TYR A 189 -3.05 0.35 23.70
CA TYR A 189 -3.72 0.12 22.39
C TYR A 189 -4.55 1.33 21.90
N ILE A 190 -3.93 2.51 21.87
CA ILE A 190 -4.56 3.76 21.41
C ILE A 190 -4.13 4.04 19.96
N THR A 191 -5.07 4.08 19.02
CA THR A 191 -4.78 4.23 17.58
C THR A 191 -5.31 5.54 17.02
N PHE A 192 -4.45 6.30 16.34
CA PHE A 192 -4.77 7.46 15.51
C PHE A 192 -4.44 7.13 14.05
N GLN A 193 -5.43 6.88 13.21
CA GLN A 193 -5.20 6.46 11.82
C GLN A 193 -5.90 7.36 10.78
N ASN A 194 -5.15 7.84 9.78
CA ASN A 194 -5.70 8.61 8.65
C ASN A 194 -6.56 9.84 9.09
N ASN A 195 -6.20 10.53 10.18
CA ASN A 195 -6.89 11.76 10.59
C ASN A 195 -6.29 13.01 9.92
N SER A 196 -7.02 14.13 9.93
CA SER A 196 -6.48 15.47 9.67
C SER A 196 -6.50 16.26 10.97
N ILE A 197 -5.34 16.65 11.49
CA ILE A 197 -5.21 17.34 12.79
C ILE A 197 -4.56 18.70 12.53
N ARG A 198 -5.21 19.77 12.99
CA ARG A 198 -4.90 21.16 12.60
C ARG A 198 -5.05 22.15 13.75
N LYS A 199 -4.45 23.32 13.57
CA LYS A 199 -4.66 24.53 14.36
C LYS A 199 -4.39 24.33 15.86
N ALA A 200 -3.19 23.86 16.20
CA ALA A 200 -2.91 23.34 17.55
C ALA A 200 -1.51 23.71 18.04
N TYR A 201 -1.34 23.83 19.36
CA TYR A 201 -0.01 23.95 19.96
C TYR A 201 0.73 22.62 19.86
N ILE A 202 0.05 21.54 20.27
CA ILE A 202 0.47 20.15 20.02
C ILE A 202 -0.66 19.41 19.30
N GLY A 203 -0.35 18.71 18.21
CA GLY A 203 -1.31 17.92 17.44
C GLY A 203 -1.82 16.71 18.24
N ILE A 204 -0.92 15.77 18.52
CA ILE A 204 -1.15 14.63 19.43
C ILE A 204 -0.14 14.72 20.57
N TYR A 205 -0.63 14.84 21.81
CA TYR A 205 0.17 14.89 23.03
C TYR A 205 -0.07 13.61 23.85
N VAL A 206 0.89 12.67 23.82
CA VAL A 206 0.86 11.44 24.61
C VAL A 206 1.78 11.63 25.83
N TYR A 207 1.20 11.60 27.04
CA TYR A 207 1.91 11.94 28.28
C TYR A 207 1.61 10.93 29.39
N ALA A 208 2.66 10.33 29.94
CA ALA A 208 2.62 9.49 31.12
C ALA A 208 3.82 9.76 32.03
N VAL A 209 3.69 9.39 33.31
CA VAL A 209 4.78 9.50 34.29
C VAL A 209 5.76 8.31 34.20
N VAL A 210 5.27 7.11 33.87
CA VAL A 210 6.08 5.88 33.77
C VAL A 210 5.54 4.96 32.65
N ALA A 211 6.45 4.36 31.87
CA ALA A 211 6.13 3.57 30.67
C ALA A 211 5.74 2.10 30.89
N ALA A 212 5.87 1.56 32.10
CA ALA A 212 5.74 0.11 32.33
C ALA A 212 4.34 -0.49 32.07
N ALA A 213 3.30 0.36 31.96
CA ALA A 213 1.95 -0.04 31.55
C ALA A 213 1.31 0.91 30.51
N ASN A 214 1.90 2.08 30.27
CA ASN A 214 1.42 3.07 29.31
C ASN A 214 2.07 2.80 27.94
N GLY A 215 1.29 2.38 26.93
CA GLY A 215 1.92 1.87 25.71
C GLY A 215 1.04 1.51 24.52
N ASN A 216 1.67 0.84 23.55
CA ASN A 216 1.11 0.39 22.27
C ASN A 216 0.26 1.45 21.56
N VAL A 217 0.76 2.69 21.54
CA VAL A 217 0.11 3.80 20.83
C VAL A 217 0.55 3.76 19.36
N LEU A 218 -0.41 3.83 18.44
CA LEU A 218 -0.16 3.84 16.99
C LEU A 218 -0.63 5.16 16.39
N VAL A 219 0.26 5.86 15.70
CA VAL A 219 -0.05 7.10 14.94
C VAL A 219 0.33 6.85 13.48
N ASP A 220 -0.66 6.53 12.65
CA ASP A 220 -0.50 5.94 11.31
C ASP A 220 -1.19 6.77 10.20
N GLY A 221 -0.44 7.32 9.24
CA GLY A 221 -1.01 7.96 8.05
C GLY A 221 -1.75 9.29 8.29
N ASN A 222 -1.52 9.96 9.42
CA ASN A 222 -2.21 11.21 9.77
C ASN A 222 -1.63 12.41 9.02
N TYR A 223 -2.46 13.41 8.75
CA TYR A 223 -2.10 14.66 8.09
C TYR A 223 -2.08 15.81 9.11
N MET A 224 -0.89 16.39 9.29
CA MET A 224 -0.55 17.49 10.18
C MET A 224 0.30 18.53 9.43
N ASN A 225 -0.05 18.80 8.16
CA ASN A 225 0.72 19.64 7.24
C ASN A 225 -0.09 20.83 6.68
N SER A 226 -1.12 21.26 7.42
CA SER A 226 -1.84 22.50 7.12
C SER A 226 -0.99 23.70 7.50
N GLY A 227 -0.98 24.75 6.67
CA GLY A 227 -0.26 25.99 6.94
C GLY A 227 -1.18 27.18 7.26
N GLY A 228 -0.58 28.33 7.54
CA GLY A 228 -1.31 29.56 7.86
C GLY A 228 -2.09 29.44 9.18
N ALA A 229 -3.32 29.95 9.23
CA ALA A 229 -4.14 29.95 10.44
C ALA A 229 -4.62 28.56 10.91
N ASP A 230 -4.38 27.50 10.13
CA ASP A 230 -4.66 26.09 10.44
C ASP A 230 -3.39 25.31 10.86
N ALA A 231 -2.25 25.99 11.02
CA ALA A 231 -0.95 25.36 11.32
C ALA A 231 -0.84 24.79 12.74
N ILE A 232 0.20 23.99 12.95
CA ILE A 232 0.66 23.59 14.30
C ILE A 232 1.76 24.55 14.73
N ARG A 233 1.81 24.93 16.02
CA ARG A 233 2.77 25.92 16.54
C ARG A 233 3.99 25.35 17.27
N LEU A 234 3.88 24.20 17.95
CA LEU A 234 5.03 23.60 18.66
C LEU A 234 5.32 22.18 18.19
N VAL A 235 4.41 21.21 18.39
CA VAL A 235 4.70 19.79 18.11
C VAL A 235 3.60 19.09 17.32
N GLY A 236 3.98 18.29 16.32
CA GLY A 236 3.06 17.41 15.60
C GLY A 236 2.63 16.23 16.47
N VAL A 237 3.59 15.34 16.77
CA VAL A 237 3.41 14.18 17.66
C VAL A 237 4.40 14.24 18.82
N TYR A 238 3.89 14.21 20.05
CA TYR A 238 4.69 14.15 21.28
C TYR A 238 4.45 12.84 22.04
N GLY A 239 5.50 12.24 22.60
CA GLY A 239 5.43 11.14 23.56
C GLY A 239 6.33 11.32 24.77
N GLN A 240 5.82 11.02 25.97
CA GLN A 240 6.62 10.86 27.20
C GLN A 240 6.09 9.67 27.99
N GLY A 241 6.98 8.83 28.52
CA GLY A 241 6.60 7.71 29.40
C GLY A 241 5.79 6.64 28.67
N VAL A 242 6.10 6.36 27.39
CA VAL A 242 5.36 5.40 26.56
C VAL A 242 6.25 4.23 26.16
N ASN A 243 5.73 3.00 26.29
CA ASN A 243 6.36 1.78 25.79
C ASN A 243 5.68 1.33 24.47
N GLY A 244 6.45 1.00 23.43
CA GLY A 244 5.86 0.52 22.17
C GLY A 244 5.14 1.62 21.37
N PHE A 245 5.66 2.85 21.35
CA PHE A 245 5.06 3.95 20.61
C PHE A 245 5.44 3.89 19.12
N VAL A 246 4.48 3.62 18.24
CA VAL A 246 4.68 3.53 16.79
C VAL A 246 4.12 4.77 16.09
N ILE A 247 4.98 5.54 15.43
CA ILE A 247 4.63 6.74 14.67
C ILE A 247 5.06 6.52 13.22
N ARG A 248 4.12 6.27 12.30
CA ARG A 248 4.46 5.89 10.93
C ARG A 248 3.59 6.50 9.83
N ASN A 249 4.14 6.61 8.62
CA ASN A 249 3.43 7.06 7.41
C ASN A 249 2.78 8.47 7.51
N ASN A 250 3.05 9.27 8.55
CA ASN A 250 2.39 10.55 8.77
C ASN A 250 3.00 11.65 7.89
N TYR A 251 2.19 12.64 7.52
CA TYR A 251 2.66 13.84 6.81
C TYR A 251 2.54 15.05 7.74
N ILE A 252 3.67 15.54 8.25
CA ILE A 252 3.75 16.56 9.31
C ILE A 252 4.57 17.76 8.80
N GLY A 253 4.08 18.98 8.98
CA GLY A 253 4.78 20.14 8.42
C GLY A 253 4.03 21.46 8.45
N ASN A 254 4.58 22.47 7.76
CA ASN A 254 4.00 23.81 7.60
C ASN A 254 3.62 24.49 8.93
N PHE A 255 4.49 24.37 9.94
CA PHE A 255 4.26 24.99 11.27
C PHE A 255 4.32 26.52 11.20
N GLU A 256 3.82 27.18 12.25
CA GLU A 256 3.70 28.64 12.32
C GLU A 256 5.07 29.33 12.28
N SER A 257 5.43 29.92 11.13
CA SER A 257 6.77 30.48 10.89
C SER A 257 7.19 31.66 11.77
N THR A 258 6.29 32.15 12.61
CA THR A 258 6.52 33.20 13.62
C THR A 258 6.32 32.68 15.05
N SER A 259 6.31 31.36 15.26
CA SER A 259 6.38 30.75 16.59
C SER A 259 7.62 31.27 17.31
N ALA A 260 7.53 31.52 18.62
CA ALA A 260 8.69 31.87 19.45
C ALA A 260 9.16 30.61 20.18
N GLU A 261 9.31 29.52 19.41
CA GLU A 261 9.34 28.16 19.94
C GLU A 261 10.27 27.23 19.13
N PHE A 262 10.66 26.12 19.76
CA PHE A 262 11.33 25.01 19.09
C PHE A 262 10.30 24.08 18.43
N ASP A 263 9.91 24.40 17.19
CA ASP A 263 9.08 23.56 16.34
C ASP A 263 9.66 22.13 16.22
N ARG A 264 8.83 21.10 16.43
CA ARG A 264 9.20 19.68 16.32
C ARG A 264 8.12 18.88 15.63
N ALA A 265 8.37 18.30 14.45
CA ALA A 265 7.36 17.43 13.84
C ALA A 265 7.09 16.19 14.71
N ILE A 266 8.13 15.56 15.23
CA ILE A 266 8.03 14.47 16.21
C ILE A 266 8.96 14.76 17.41
N TRP A 267 8.44 14.63 18.63
CA TRP A 267 9.23 14.71 19.87
C TRP A 267 8.96 13.51 20.78
N LEU A 268 9.96 12.64 20.98
CA LEU A 268 9.97 11.69 22.08
C LEU A 268 10.77 12.28 23.25
N ALA A 269 10.08 12.57 24.34
CA ALA A 269 10.63 13.04 25.60
C ALA A 269 10.95 11.85 26.52
N THR A 270 11.11 12.12 27.82
CA THR A 270 11.61 11.20 28.85
C THR A 270 10.89 9.85 28.93
N ALA A 271 11.64 8.81 29.35
CA ALA A 271 11.14 7.47 29.64
C ALA A 271 10.37 6.80 28.48
N THR A 272 10.63 7.18 27.23
CA THR A 272 10.03 6.56 26.06
C THR A 272 10.87 5.35 25.63
N THR A 273 10.23 4.19 25.44
CA THR A 273 10.93 2.91 25.23
C THR A 273 10.28 2.09 24.11
N ASN A 274 11.09 1.28 23.42
CA ASN A 274 10.64 0.40 22.32
C ASN A 274 9.83 1.14 21.24
N ALA A 275 10.21 2.38 20.92
CA ALA A 275 9.47 3.23 20.00
C ALA A 275 9.98 3.11 18.57
N THR A 276 9.09 3.25 17.59
CA THR A 276 9.39 3.12 16.16
C THR A 276 8.83 4.31 15.40
N ILE A 277 9.70 5.08 14.75
CA ILE A 277 9.36 6.24 13.92
C ILE A 277 9.72 5.89 12.47
N THR A 278 8.72 5.52 11.66
CA THR A 278 8.99 4.96 10.31
C THR A 278 8.20 5.59 9.16
N ASN A 279 8.87 5.78 8.02
CA ASN A 279 8.25 6.23 6.76
C ASN A 279 7.43 7.54 6.88
N ASN A 280 7.73 8.41 7.86
CA ASN A 280 7.05 9.69 7.99
C ASN A 280 7.64 10.70 7.01
N THR A 281 6.78 11.54 6.43
CA THR A 281 7.18 12.70 5.63
C THR A 281 7.08 13.95 6.49
N ILE A 282 8.21 14.59 6.74
CA ILE A 282 8.33 15.80 7.54
C ILE A 282 8.82 16.92 6.62
N THR A 283 8.08 18.02 6.48
CA THR A 283 8.49 19.10 5.56
C THR A 283 8.02 20.50 5.94
N GLY A 284 8.69 21.53 5.42
CA GLY A 284 8.19 22.92 5.45
C GLY A 284 8.10 23.54 6.85
N LEU A 285 8.83 23.02 7.83
CA LEU A 285 8.98 23.67 9.13
C LEU A 285 9.91 24.89 8.96
N SER A 286 9.55 26.04 9.51
CA SER A 286 10.33 27.27 9.36
C SER A 286 10.26 28.14 10.60
N TYR A 287 11.35 28.83 10.95
CA TYR A 287 11.36 29.87 11.98
C TYR A 287 11.89 31.18 11.42
N SER A 288 11.15 32.28 11.64
CA SER A 288 11.54 33.64 11.28
C SER A 288 11.56 34.55 12.51
N GLY A 289 12.75 35.06 12.83
CA GLY A 289 13.04 35.85 14.03
C GLY A 289 14.52 35.77 14.43
N THR A 290 14.86 36.30 15.60
CA THR A 290 16.25 36.45 16.08
C THR A 290 16.53 35.72 17.40
N SER A 291 15.57 34.95 17.91
CA SER A 291 15.70 34.20 19.16
C SER A 291 16.42 32.86 18.94
N SER A 292 16.77 32.19 20.04
CA SER A 292 17.47 30.90 20.08
C SER A 292 16.54 29.73 19.77
N TYR A 293 15.90 29.77 18.60
CA TYR A 293 14.93 28.78 18.13
C TYR A 293 15.22 28.36 16.69
N ALA A 294 14.83 27.14 16.37
CA ALA A 294 14.86 26.56 15.03
C ALA A 294 13.99 25.31 14.98
N PRO A 295 13.47 24.93 13.79
CA PRO A 295 12.70 23.70 13.63
C PRO A 295 13.57 22.45 13.65
N ILE A 296 13.01 21.39 14.23
CA ILE A 296 13.61 20.05 14.30
C ILE A 296 12.63 19.04 13.67
N GLY A 297 13.12 18.12 12.85
CA GLY A 297 12.28 17.07 12.27
C GLY A 297 11.86 16.05 13.34
N ILE A 298 12.83 15.25 13.79
CA ILE A 298 12.65 14.25 14.84
C ILE A 298 13.57 14.60 16.02
N ASN A 299 13.00 14.82 17.20
CA ASN A 299 13.74 15.14 18.42
C ASN A 299 13.54 14.04 19.49
N ILE A 300 14.63 13.51 20.04
CA ILE A 300 14.62 12.57 21.16
C ILE A 300 15.36 13.21 22.34
N SER A 301 14.66 13.59 23.42
CA SER A 301 15.25 14.40 24.52
C SER A 301 14.60 14.19 25.91
N PRO A 302 14.96 14.94 26.98
CA PRO A 302 15.79 14.42 28.08
C PRO A 302 15.05 13.90 29.32
N GLY A 303 15.82 13.28 30.22
CA GLY A 303 15.54 13.22 31.68
C GLY A 303 15.91 11.87 32.31
N VAL A 304 15.38 10.79 31.77
CA VAL A 304 15.76 9.39 32.05
C VAL A 304 15.87 8.63 30.73
N THR A 305 16.68 7.56 30.71
CA THR A 305 17.15 6.90 29.48
C THR A 305 16.02 6.41 28.57
N ASN A 306 15.87 7.05 27.41
CA ASN A 306 15.10 6.48 26.30
C ASN A 306 15.86 5.28 25.72
N SER A 307 15.14 4.25 25.29
CA SER A 307 15.75 2.95 24.96
C SER A 307 15.04 2.23 23.82
N ASN A 308 15.83 1.56 22.97
CA ASN A 308 15.35 0.82 21.80
C ASN A 308 14.45 1.69 20.92
N ILE A 309 15.01 2.80 20.42
CA ILE A 309 14.33 3.76 19.53
C ILE A 309 14.75 3.50 18.09
N ASP A 310 13.81 3.10 17.24
CA ASP A 310 14.03 2.86 15.81
C ASP A 310 13.51 4.06 14.99
N ILE A 311 14.36 4.65 14.15
CA ILE A 311 14.06 5.81 13.31
C ILE A 311 14.44 5.43 11.88
N THR A 312 13.50 4.85 11.14
CA THR A 312 13.80 4.19 9.86
C THR A 312 12.96 4.68 8.67
N GLY A 313 13.59 4.98 7.53
CA GLY A 313 12.89 5.28 6.27
C GLY A 313 12.16 6.64 6.22
N ASN A 314 12.39 7.55 7.17
CA ASN A 314 11.69 8.84 7.19
C ASN A 314 12.29 9.81 6.15
N THR A 315 11.42 10.62 5.55
CA THR A 315 11.82 11.71 4.64
C THR A 315 11.67 13.04 5.38
N ILE A 316 12.75 13.80 5.53
CA ILE A 316 12.77 15.07 6.28
C ILE A 316 13.35 16.16 5.38
N SER A 317 12.56 17.19 5.04
CA SER A 317 12.99 18.18 4.05
C SER A 317 12.53 19.62 4.32
N ASN A 318 13.14 20.59 3.64
CA ASN A 318 12.69 21.98 3.60
C ASN A 318 12.57 22.65 4.99
N LEU A 319 13.50 22.35 5.90
CA LEU A 319 13.55 22.91 7.26
C LEU A 319 14.37 24.20 7.25
N SER A 320 13.83 25.31 7.77
CA SER A 320 14.52 26.61 7.71
C SER A 320 14.49 27.43 9.01
N SER A 321 15.49 28.27 9.22
CA SER A 321 15.58 29.18 10.38
C SER A 321 16.23 30.51 9.99
N SER A 322 15.90 31.59 10.68
CA SER A 322 16.75 32.78 10.80
C SER A 322 17.23 33.04 12.24
N GLY A 323 16.98 32.10 13.15
CA GLY A 323 17.28 32.21 14.59
C GLY A 323 18.73 31.93 14.96
N THR A 324 19.04 32.08 16.24
CA THR A 324 20.36 31.79 16.83
C THR A 324 20.49 30.33 17.31
N TYR A 325 19.79 29.42 16.62
CA TYR A 325 19.92 27.97 16.79
C TYR A 325 19.81 27.28 15.43
N LEU A 326 20.30 26.04 15.32
CA LEU A 326 20.38 25.33 14.05
C LEU A 326 19.12 24.50 13.72
N PRO A 327 18.55 24.60 12.50
CA PRO A 327 17.52 23.69 12.06
C PRO A 327 18.12 22.29 11.88
N THR A 328 17.42 21.27 12.40
CA THR A 328 17.99 19.92 12.57
C THR A 328 17.06 18.83 12.03
N GLY A 329 17.57 17.88 11.25
CA GLY A 329 16.76 16.80 10.68
C GLY A 329 16.37 15.78 11.74
N ILE A 330 17.36 15.08 12.29
CA ILE A 330 17.20 14.16 13.43
C ILE A 330 18.14 14.61 14.57
N PHE A 331 17.59 14.80 15.76
CA PHE A 331 18.32 15.20 16.97
C PHE A 331 18.20 14.12 18.05
N LEU A 332 19.34 13.52 18.44
CA LEU A 332 19.45 12.65 19.61
C LEU A 332 20.14 13.40 20.74
N TYR A 333 19.42 13.66 21.83
CA TYR A 333 19.89 14.40 22.99
C TYR A 333 19.78 13.55 24.27
N SER A 334 20.79 13.62 25.13
CA SER A 334 20.94 12.80 26.37
C SER A 334 21.14 11.29 26.14
N ALA A 335 21.25 10.51 27.22
CA ALA A 335 21.74 9.13 27.19
C ALA A 335 20.74 8.12 26.57
N MET A 336 21.20 7.33 25.59
CA MET A 336 20.44 6.27 24.92
C MET A 336 21.08 4.89 25.21
N SER A 337 20.27 3.85 25.44
CA SER A 337 20.76 2.48 25.63
C SER A 337 20.68 1.58 24.39
N SER A 338 19.97 2.02 23.35
CA SER A 338 20.01 1.54 21.96
C SER A 338 19.17 2.50 21.11
N ALA A 339 19.68 2.90 19.95
CA ALA A 339 18.91 3.68 18.96
C ALA A 339 19.40 3.40 17.53
N ILE A 340 18.47 3.31 16.58
CA ILE A 340 18.77 3.05 15.17
C ILE A 340 18.27 4.26 14.35
N ILE A 341 19.14 4.83 13.52
CA ILE A 341 18.80 5.81 12.50
C ILE A 341 19.17 5.19 11.15
N ASN A 342 18.18 4.62 10.44
CA ASN A 342 18.41 3.78 9.26
C ASN A 342 17.58 4.20 8.04
N ASN A 343 18.14 4.14 6.82
CA ASN A 343 17.41 4.41 5.56
C ASN A 343 16.70 5.79 5.46
N ASN A 344 17.02 6.81 6.28
CA ASN A 344 16.33 8.10 6.23
C ASN A 344 16.87 8.99 5.11
N LYS A 345 15.99 9.81 4.51
CA LYS A 345 16.31 10.76 3.42
C LYS A 345 16.11 12.19 3.92
N ILE A 346 17.20 12.91 4.19
CA ILE A 346 17.21 14.22 4.88
C ILE A 346 17.79 15.30 3.96
N SER A 347 17.04 16.36 3.65
CA SER A 347 17.46 17.33 2.62
C SER A 347 17.01 18.78 2.80
N ASN A 348 17.74 19.72 2.19
CA ASN A 348 17.35 21.14 2.10
C ASN A 348 17.09 21.79 3.49
N LEU A 349 18.04 21.65 4.41
CA LEU A 349 18.02 22.26 5.75
C LEU A 349 18.84 23.54 5.74
N LYS A 350 18.20 24.68 6.00
CA LYS A 350 18.77 26.02 5.72
C LYS A 350 18.61 26.99 6.88
N ASN A 351 19.71 27.33 7.54
CA ASN A 351 19.76 28.53 8.37
C ASN A 351 20.13 29.74 7.49
N THR A 352 19.46 30.86 7.74
CA THR A 352 19.61 32.14 7.01
C THR A 352 20.21 33.24 7.89
N ASN A 353 20.53 32.94 9.16
CA ASN A 353 21.09 33.89 10.10
C ASN A 353 22.57 34.20 9.82
N THR A 354 22.80 35.34 9.17
CA THR A 354 24.12 35.88 8.81
C THR A 354 25.01 36.25 10.00
N ALA A 355 24.53 36.10 11.25
CA ALA A 355 25.33 36.31 12.46
C ALA A 355 26.22 35.11 12.85
N GLY A 356 26.16 33.98 12.13
CA GLY A 356 27.08 32.85 12.33
C GLY A 356 26.46 31.45 12.42
N TYR A 357 25.16 31.28 12.17
CA TYR A 357 24.47 30.03 12.55
C TYR A 357 24.28 29.03 11.40
N GLY A 358 24.50 27.77 11.75
CA GLY A 358 24.53 26.58 10.93
C GLY A 358 23.22 25.79 10.88
N ALA A 359 23.30 24.57 10.35
CA ALA A 359 22.21 23.60 10.18
C ALA A 359 22.80 22.17 10.20
N ALA A 360 22.04 21.18 10.68
CA ALA A 360 22.52 19.80 10.78
C ALA A 360 21.50 18.78 10.22
N GLY A 361 21.95 17.88 9.35
CA GLY A 361 21.12 16.75 8.90
C GLY A 361 20.80 15.80 10.06
N ILE A 362 21.84 15.32 10.74
CA ILE A 362 21.74 14.49 11.95
C ILE A 362 22.65 15.10 13.03
N LEU A 363 22.12 15.32 14.23
CA LEU A 363 22.87 15.82 15.40
C LEU A 363 22.82 14.80 16.54
N LEU A 364 23.99 14.35 16.98
CA LEU A 364 24.19 13.40 18.07
C LEU A 364 24.84 14.12 19.26
N GLN A 365 24.07 14.41 20.31
CA GLN A 365 24.49 15.21 21.47
C GLN A 365 24.12 14.48 22.78
N THR A 366 24.67 13.28 22.97
CA THR A 366 24.43 12.48 24.18
C THR A 366 25.43 12.84 25.28
N SER A 367 24.96 12.96 26.53
CA SER A 367 25.76 13.47 27.67
C SER A 367 26.62 12.41 28.36
N THR A 368 26.55 11.16 27.91
CA THR A 368 27.35 10.01 28.36
C THR A 368 27.56 9.09 27.15
N ASN A 369 28.45 8.09 27.24
CA ASN A 369 28.55 7.08 26.19
C ASN A 369 27.21 6.35 26.02
N ALA A 370 26.64 6.42 24.82
CA ALA A 370 25.42 5.71 24.48
C ALA A 370 25.74 4.25 24.12
N ALA A 371 24.87 3.32 24.49
CA ALA A 371 24.99 1.93 24.07
C ALA A 371 24.21 1.72 22.76
N ASP A 372 24.79 0.95 21.84
CA ASP A 372 24.16 0.52 20.57
C ASP A 372 23.41 1.63 19.81
N VAL A 373 24.07 2.77 19.56
CA VAL A 373 23.54 3.80 18.66
C VAL A 373 24.14 3.59 17.26
N ARG A 374 23.28 3.26 16.30
CA ARG A 374 23.65 2.97 14.90
C ARG A 374 23.05 4.01 13.96
N VAL A 375 23.90 4.60 13.11
CA VAL A 375 23.50 5.55 12.06
C VAL A 375 23.96 4.97 10.73
N GLN A 376 23.03 4.54 9.90
CA GLN A 376 23.31 3.69 8.75
C GLN A 376 22.36 3.88 7.57
N ASN A 377 22.81 3.63 6.34
CA ASN A 377 22.00 3.74 5.13
C ASN A 377 21.26 5.08 4.93
N ASN A 378 21.68 6.19 5.56
CA ASN A 378 20.97 7.47 5.41
C ASN A 378 21.51 8.28 4.22
N PHE A 379 20.61 8.92 3.48
CA PHE A 379 20.93 10.01 2.55
C PHE A 379 20.79 11.35 3.25
N VAL A 380 21.83 12.18 3.22
CA VAL A 380 21.82 13.52 3.85
C VAL A 380 22.42 14.55 2.89
N TRP A 381 21.64 15.52 2.41
CA TRP A 381 22.11 16.53 1.44
C TRP A 381 21.49 17.92 1.58
N ASP A 382 21.98 18.89 0.79
CA ASP A 382 21.52 20.28 0.75
C ASP A 382 21.44 21.00 2.12
N ILE A 383 22.32 20.63 3.06
CA ILE A 383 22.43 21.26 4.37
C ILE A 383 23.30 22.53 4.29
N ALA A 384 22.79 23.65 4.80
CA ALA A 384 23.46 24.95 4.72
C ALA A 384 23.14 25.90 5.88
N GLY A 385 24.11 26.75 6.21
CA GLY A 385 23.96 27.88 7.12
C GLY A 385 24.98 28.97 6.81
N TYR A 386 24.90 30.09 7.53
CA TYR A 386 25.79 31.24 7.36
C TYR A 386 26.81 31.27 8.50
N GLY A 387 27.70 30.27 8.46
CA GLY A 387 28.43 29.81 9.63
C GLY A 387 29.52 30.73 10.19
N SER A 388 29.76 30.57 11.49
CA SER A 388 30.84 31.16 12.28
C SER A 388 32.03 30.20 12.41
N ASN A 389 33.15 30.71 12.93
CA ASN A 389 34.37 29.95 13.23
C ASN A 389 34.58 29.78 14.76
N GLY A 390 33.49 29.61 15.53
CA GLY A 390 33.52 29.32 16.96
C GLY A 390 33.86 27.86 17.33
N TYR A 391 33.84 26.96 16.33
CA TYR A 391 34.17 25.52 16.43
C TYR A 391 33.14 24.65 17.19
N ASP A 392 31.88 25.09 17.31
CA ASP A 392 30.80 24.32 17.92
C ASP A 392 29.84 23.63 16.91
N ALA A 393 28.80 22.96 17.42
CA ALA A 393 27.77 22.32 16.61
C ALA A 393 26.81 23.30 15.92
N ASN A 394 26.52 24.45 16.56
CA ASN A 394 25.61 25.49 16.08
C ASN A 394 26.21 26.31 14.93
N ASP A 395 27.54 26.37 14.83
CA ASP A 395 28.29 27.30 13.97
C ASP A 395 28.25 27.01 12.46
N ASN A 396 27.92 25.80 11.99
CA ASN A 396 28.19 25.43 10.58
C ASN A 396 27.10 24.58 9.92
N GLY A 397 26.94 24.70 8.59
CA GLY A 397 26.05 23.84 7.81
C GLY A 397 26.71 22.49 7.52
N ASN A 398 26.26 21.42 8.19
CA ASN A 398 26.91 20.11 8.23
C ASN A 398 25.94 18.96 7.97
N GLY A 399 26.45 17.84 7.43
CA GLY A 399 25.65 16.63 7.21
C GLY A 399 25.31 15.90 8.51
N ILE A 400 26.32 15.26 9.11
CA ILE A 400 26.23 14.58 10.41
C ILE A 400 27.12 15.34 11.41
N VAL A 401 26.61 15.58 12.62
CA VAL A 401 27.31 16.28 13.71
C VAL A 401 27.32 15.41 14.95
N ILE A 402 28.49 15.28 15.58
CA ILE A 402 28.69 14.60 16.87
C ILE A 402 29.23 15.61 17.88
N ASP A 403 28.41 15.92 18.88
CA ASP A 403 28.69 16.95 19.89
C ASP A 403 28.70 16.35 21.31
N GLY A 404 29.57 15.36 21.51
CA GLY A 404 29.75 14.66 22.79
C GLY A 404 29.17 13.25 22.83
N GLY A 405 29.44 12.56 23.95
CA GLY A 405 29.15 11.15 24.13
C GLY A 405 30.06 10.24 23.30
N GLY A 406 29.58 9.05 22.97
CA GLY A 406 30.30 8.02 22.24
C GLY A 406 29.49 6.73 22.13
N GLY A 407 30.10 5.68 21.57
CA GLY A 407 29.44 4.40 21.27
C GLY A 407 28.67 4.39 19.94
N TYR A 408 28.71 5.49 19.19
CA TYR A 408 28.05 5.63 17.90
C TYR A 408 28.74 4.78 16.82
N ASN A 409 27.93 4.08 16.03
CA ASN A 409 28.36 3.28 14.88
C ASN A 409 27.77 3.88 13.60
N ILE A 410 28.58 4.64 12.87
CA ILE A 410 28.20 5.40 11.68
C ILE A 410 28.73 4.65 10.45
N ASN A 411 27.88 3.90 9.74
CA ASN A 411 28.33 3.07 8.63
C ASN A 411 27.39 3.13 7.43
N PHE A 412 27.90 3.04 6.19
CA PHE A 412 27.07 3.03 4.98
C PHE A 412 26.11 4.24 4.86
N ASN A 413 26.51 5.45 5.23
CA ASN A 413 25.72 6.67 4.96
C ASN A 413 26.25 7.38 3.70
N THR A 414 25.36 8.01 2.91
CA THR A 414 25.75 8.91 1.82
C THR A 414 25.43 10.35 2.19
N VAL A 415 26.45 11.16 2.37
CA VAL A 415 26.34 12.54 2.84
C VAL A 415 26.98 13.50 1.85
N VAL A 416 26.18 14.44 1.32
CA VAL A 416 26.54 15.26 0.16
C VAL A 416 26.20 16.73 0.41
N LEU A 417 27.23 17.58 0.57
CA LEU A 417 27.00 19.02 0.70
C LEU A 417 27.09 19.68 -0.68
N ASN A 418 25.95 20.08 -1.24
CA ASN A 418 25.78 20.63 -2.59
C ASN A 418 25.24 22.09 -2.60
N THR A 419 24.33 22.48 -1.69
CA THR A 419 23.99 23.91 -1.50
C THR A 419 25.21 24.71 -1.04
N ASN A 420 25.55 25.77 -1.79
CA ASN A 420 26.60 26.74 -1.47
C ASN A 420 26.28 27.62 -0.24
N GLN A 421 27.32 27.99 0.54
CA GLN A 421 27.22 28.84 1.73
C GLN A 421 28.04 30.14 1.55
N THR A 422 27.47 31.31 1.85
CA THR A 422 28.03 32.63 1.45
C THR A 422 28.02 33.67 2.58
N LEU A 423 29.14 33.76 3.33
CA LEU A 423 29.39 34.83 4.30
C LEU A 423 30.90 35.19 4.25
N ALA A 424 31.32 36.28 4.88
CA ALA A 424 32.74 36.62 5.03
C ALA A 424 33.26 36.12 6.39
N GLY A 425 34.24 35.20 6.40
CA GLY A 425 34.81 34.66 7.64
C GLY A 425 35.57 33.34 7.46
N GLY A 426 35.02 32.41 6.67
CA GLY A 426 35.72 31.21 6.19
C GLY A 426 35.31 29.91 6.89
N HIS A 427 34.06 29.50 6.67
CA HIS A 427 33.26 28.57 7.47
C HIS A 427 33.53 27.11 7.13
N ARG A 428 33.51 26.25 8.15
CA ARG A 428 33.86 24.82 8.08
C ARG A 428 32.63 23.95 7.83
N ALA A 429 32.01 24.13 6.67
CA ALA A 429 30.94 23.26 6.19
C ALA A 429 31.49 21.84 5.94
N SER A 430 31.01 20.85 6.70
CA SER A 430 31.54 19.48 6.66
C SER A 430 30.49 18.38 6.64
N CYS A 431 30.77 17.33 5.85
CA CYS A 431 29.84 16.21 5.71
C CYS A 431 29.74 15.43 7.03
N LEU A 432 30.85 15.28 7.75
CA LEU A 432 30.89 14.86 9.15
C LEU A 432 31.66 15.87 10.01
N LEU A 433 31.01 16.38 11.07
CA LEU A 433 31.62 17.18 12.13
C LEU A 433 31.68 16.39 13.44
N VAL A 434 32.86 16.30 14.04
CA VAL A 434 33.09 15.83 15.41
C VAL A 434 33.65 17.01 16.20
N THR A 435 32.91 17.49 17.20
CA THR A 435 33.31 18.69 17.97
C THR A 435 34.35 18.39 19.04
N GLN A 436 34.87 19.44 19.68
CA GLN A 436 35.75 19.33 20.84
C GLN A 436 35.13 18.64 22.07
N ASN A 437 33.80 18.49 22.12
CA ASN A 437 33.07 17.83 23.21
C ASN A 437 33.19 16.29 23.17
N VAL A 438 33.60 15.71 22.05
CA VAL A 438 33.95 14.28 21.96
C VAL A 438 35.38 14.08 22.45
N THR A 439 35.61 13.08 23.30
CA THR A 439 36.92 12.77 23.91
C THR A 439 37.35 11.33 23.57
N ALA A 440 38.55 10.91 23.97
CA ALA A 440 39.04 9.54 23.75
C ALA A 440 38.16 8.45 24.40
N ALA A 441 37.38 8.79 25.43
CA ALA A 441 36.39 7.87 26.01
C ALA A 441 35.14 7.73 25.11
N GLY A 442 34.88 8.71 24.25
CA GLY A 442 33.74 8.81 23.34
C GLY A 442 33.93 8.03 22.03
N ALA A 443 34.24 6.74 22.13
CA ALA A 443 34.65 5.90 21.00
C ALA A 443 33.64 5.85 19.83
N LEU A 444 34.13 6.00 18.60
CA LEU A 444 33.36 6.10 17.35
C LEU A 444 33.72 4.97 16.35
N GLY A 445 32.72 4.28 15.82
CA GLY A 445 32.85 3.45 14.62
C GLY A 445 32.44 4.25 13.37
N LEU A 446 33.29 4.30 12.34
CA LEU A 446 33.08 5.08 11.11
C LEU A 446 33.58 4.32 9.87
N ARG A 447 32.71 3.55 9.19
CA ARG A 447 33.12 2.70 8.04
C ARG A 447 32.17 2.74 6.84
N ASN A 448 32.70 2.52 5.65
CA ASN A 448 31.89 2.35 4.43
C ASN A 448 30.97 3.54 4.08
N ASN A 449 31.23 4.76 4.56
CA ASN A 449 30.38 5.93 4.26
C ASN A 449 30.89 6.68 3.02
N ILE A 450 30.01 7.43 2.34
CA ILE A 450 30.37 8.48 1.37
C ILE A 450 30.21 9.84 2.04
N PHE A 451 31.27 10.67 1.99
CA PHE A 451 31.31 12.04 2.48
C PHE A 451 31.83 12.99 1.38
N ALA A 452 30.93 13.59 0.61
CA ALA A 452 31.28 14.41 -0.56
C ALA A 452 30.83 15.87 -0.42
N ASN A 453 31.78 16.78 -0.23
CA ASN A 453 31.50 18.21 -0.29
C ASN A 453 31.66 18.72 -1.73
N LEU A 454 30.52 18.96 -2.39
CA LEU A 454 30.37 19.42 -3.77
C LEU A 454 30.14 20.94 -3.89
N GLN A 455 30.09 21.67 -2.76
CA GLN A 455 29.89 23.14 -2.77
C GLN A 455 31.02 23.80 -3.56
N THR A 456 30.75 24.79 -4.40
CA THR A 456 31.74 25.46 -5.25
C THR A 456 32.11 26.87 -4.79
N VAL A 457 31.27 27.49 -3.96
CA VAL A 457 31.38 28.87 -3.47
C VAL A 457 31.68 28.87 -1.96
N GLY A 458 32.20 29.99 -1.44
CA GLY A 458 32.71 30.10 -0.08
C GLY A 458 34.22 29.87 0.00
N ASN A 459 34.78 29.86 1.21
CA ASN A 459 36.22 29.72 1.42
C ASN A 459 36.72 28.34 0.95
N ALA A 460 37.65 28.35 -0.01
CA ALA A 460 38.24 27.15 -0.58
C ALA A 460 39.12 26.35 0.38
N ASN A 461 39.34 26.82 1.62
CA ASN A 461 40.05 26.10 2.66
C ASN A 461 39.17 25.32 3.65
N SER A 462 37.85 25.47 3.57
CA SER A 462 36.95 25.06 4.67
C SER A 462 35.67 24.36 4.22
N ARG A 463 35.56 23.98 2.94
CA ARG A 463 34.63 22.94 2.49
C ARG A 463 35.28 21.58 2.74
N LEU A 464 34.80 20.80 3.71
CA LEU A 464 35.51 19.59 4.17
C LEU A 464 34.64 18.34 4.02
N ALA A 465 35.28 17.18 3.80
CA ALA A 465 34.61 15.90 3.91
C ALA A 465 34.41 15.55 5.40
N ILE A 466 35.45 15.74 6.22
CA ILE A 466 35.42 15.48 7.66
C ILE A 466 36.16 16.56 8.49
N SER A 467 35.53 17.03 9.56
CA SER A 467 36.09 17.91 10.57
C SER A 467 36.17 17.15 11.90
N ASN A 468 37.38 16.88 12.41
CA ASN A 468 37.59 16.29 13.73
C ASN A 468 38.28 17.27 14.67
N LEU A 469 37.49 17.97 15.48
CA LEU A 469 37.94 19.02 16.40
C LEU A 469 38.21 18.48 17.81
N SER A 470 38.12 17.16 18.02
CA SER A 470 38.38 16.54 19.31
C SER A 470 39.79 16.83 19.83
N THR A 471 39.87 17.09 21.14
CA THR A 471 41.12 17.14 21.91
C THR A 471 41.90 15.82 21.89
N ALA A 472 41.24 14.70 21.61
CA ALA A 472 41.85 13.37 21.54
C ALA A 472 42.38 12.98 20.15
N GLY A 473 42.16 13.81 19.12
CA GLY A 473 42.64 13.55 17.75
C GLY A 473 42.12 12.23 17.20
N SER A 474 43.04 11.33 16.82
CA SER A 474 42.74 9.97 16.33
C SER A 474 42.08 9.07 17.39
N GLY A 475 42.35 9.32 18.68
CA GLY A 475 41.91 8.46 19.78
C GLY A 475 40.40 8.39 20.03
N VAL A 476 39.59 9.15 19.28
CA VAL A 476 38.12 9.02 19.29
C VAL A 476 37.61 7.87 18.43
N PHE A 477 38.38 7.39 17.44
CA PHE A 477 37.91 6.34 16.53
C PHE A 477 38.31 4.94 17.04
N SER A 478 37.33 4.12 17.41
CA SER A 478 37.54 2.70 17.73
C SER A 478 37.65 1.85 16.46
N ALA A 479 37.04 2.28 15.36
CA ALA A 479 37.28 1.74 14.03
C ALA A 479 36.97 2.79 12.96
N ILE A 480 37.95 3.14 12.13
CA ILE A 480 37.76 4.00 10.96
C ILE A 480 38.44 3.38 9.73
N ASP A 481 37.68 3.08 8.67
CA ASP A 481 38.19 2.48 7.42
C ASP A 481 37.15 2.51 6.27
N ARG A 482 37.60 2.36 5.01
CA ARG A 482 36.74 2.17 3.82
C ARG A 482 35.69 3.26 3.55
N ASN A 483 35.90 4.47 4.05
CA ASN A 483 35.06 5.61 3.70
C ASN A 483 35.53 6.23 2.36
N VAL A 484 34.60 6.72 1.54
CA VAL A 484 34.92 7.56 0.39
C VAL A 484 34.78 9.02 0.83
N TYR A 485 35.85 9.79 0.67
CA TYR A 485 35.88 11.22 0.92
C TYR A 485 35.96 11.97 -0.41
N PHE A 486 35.36 13.15 -0.49
CA PHE A 486 35.61 14.10 -1.57
C PHE A 486 35.41 15.54 -1.10
N SER A 487 36.19 16.47 -1.66
CA SER A 487 35.94 17.90 -1.54
C SER A 487 36.44 18.67 -2.77
N THR A 488 35.69 19.70 -3.16
CA THR A 488 36.08 20.75 -4.13
C THR A 488 37.05 21.80 -3.55
N SER A 489 37.46 21.66 -2.29
CA SER A 489 38.38 22.55 -1.59
C SER A 489 39.82 22.07 -1.73
N THR A 490 40.81 22.92 -1.44
CA THR A 490 42.22 22.50 -1.40
C THR A 490 42.51 21.52 -0.26
N ASN A 491 41.55 21.37 0.64
CA ASN A 491 41.65 20.74 1.94
C ASN A 491 40.56 19.66 2.05
N LEU A 492 40.93 18.41 2.35
CA LEU A 492 39.98 17.31 2.48
C LEU A 492 39.34 17.30 3.88
N SER A 493 40.11 17.72 4.89
CA SER A 493 39.75 17.60 6.30
C SER A 493 40.51 18.57 7.21
N SER A 494 40.04 18.72 8.46
CA SER A 494 40.82 19.39 9.51
C SER A 494 40.77 18.60 10.82
N THR A 495 41.92 18.53 11.51
CA THR A 495 42.10 17.76 12.74
C THR A 495 42.67 18.59 13.89
N GLY A 496 42.14 18.37 15.10
CA GLY A 496 42.61 18.95 16.36
C GLY A 496 42.10 20.37 16.64
N THR A 497 42.25 20.81 17.88
CA THR A 497 41.68 22.05 18.45
C THR A 497 42.23 23.36 17.89
N ASN A 498 43.30 23.32 17.10
CA ASN A 498 43.83 24.49 16.38
C ASN A 498 43.96 24.22 14.87
N ALA A 499 42.99 23.45 14.33
CA ALA A 499 42.76 23.21 12.91
C ALA A 499 44.03 22.90 12.11
N SER A 500 44.74 21.82 12.45
CA SER A 500 45.73 21.23 11.53
C SER A 500 44.99 20.71 10.30
N ILE A 501 45.02 21.51 9.24
CA ILE A 501 44.37 21.23 7.97
C ILE A 501 45.14 20.10 7.27
N THR A 502 44.42 19.14 6.70
CA THR A 502 44.98 18.01 5.96
C THR A 502 44.41 18.00 4.55
N ASN A 503 45.32 18.09 3.58
CA ASN A 503 45.02 18.45 2.18
C ASN A 503 45.01 17.24 1.25
N THR A 504 45.49 16.09 1.72
CA THR A 504 45.50 14.83 0.97
C THR A 504 44.95 13.68 1.79
N LEU A 505 44.48 12.64 1.11
CA LEU A 505 44.04 11.39 1.72
C LEU A 505 45.12 10.79 2.65
N ALA A 506 46.39 10.78 2.23
CA ALA A 506 47.49 10.26 3.04
C ALA A 506 47.70 11.05 4.35
N GLN A 507 47.51 12.37 4.32
CA GLN A 507 47.55 13.20 5.53
C GLN A 507 46.37 12.91 6.46
N LEU A 508 45.15 12.80 5.90
CA LEU A 508 43.92 12.41 6.61
C LEU A 508 44.03 11.02 7.26
N GLN A 509 44.62 10.05 6.56
CA GLN A 509 44.87 8.70 7.08
C GLN A 509 45.88 8.72 8.23
N THR A 510 46.93 9.52 8.10
CA THR A 510 47.95 9.70 9.14
C THR A 510 47.38 10.39 10.39
N SER A 511 46.51 11.40 10.22
CA SER A 511 45.99 12.20 11.35
C SER A 511 44.82 11.55 12.09
N LEU A 512 44.03 10.66 11.46
CA LEU A 512 42.92 9.98 12.11
C LEU A 512 43.24 8.60 12.69
N GLY A 513 44.35 7.96 12.27
CA GLY A 513 44.78 6.66 12.81
C GLY A 513 43.93 5.49 12.33
N GLY A 514 44.48 4.69 11.41
CA GLY A 514 43.73 3.68 10.66
C GLY A 514 43.38 4.22 9.28
N ASN A 515 42.11 4.11 8.87
CA ASN A 515 41.56 4.73 7.65
C ASN A 515 42.22 4.26 6.32
N ALA A 516 43.02 3.19 6.34
CA ALA A 516 43.99 2.84 5.31
C ALA A 516 43.37 2.43 3.96
N ASN A 517 42.17 1.86 3.96
CA ASN A 517 41.45 1.43 2.75
C ASN A 517 40.39 2.45 2.31
N SER A 518 40.31 3.61 2.95
CA SER A 518 39.47 4.73 2.53
C SER A 518 40.00 5.39 1.26
N LEU A 519 39.12 6.05 0.52
CA LEU A 519 39.36 6.55 -0.84
C LEU A 519 39.11 8.06 -0.92
N ASN A 520 39.72 8.73 -1.90
CA ASN A 520 39.44 10.12 -2.27
C ASN A 520 38.98 10.16 -3.72
N ILE A 521 37.67 10.02 -3.93
CA ILE A 521 37.02 9.83 -5.23
C ILE A 521 35.76 10.67 -5.24
N GLN A 522 35.52 11.44 -6.30
CA GLN A 522 34.23 12.10 -6.49
C GLN A 522 33.16 11.04 -6.85
N PRO A 523 32.14 10.80 -6.00
CA PRO A 523 31.02 9.97 -6.39
C PRO A 523 30.19 10.69 -7.47
N VAL A 524 29.66 9.93 -8.41
CA VAL A 524 28.73 10.42 -9.43
C VAL A 524 27.34 9.93 -9.08
N PHE A 525 26.43 10.84 -8.74
CA PHE A 525 25.06 10.48 -8.37
C PHE A 525 24.12 10.48 -9.58
N VAL A 526 22.94 9.85 -9.44
CA VAL A 526 21.89 9.85 -10.47
C VAL A 526 21.36 11.27 -10.72
N GLY A 527 21.28 12.11 -9.68
CA GLY A 527 20.87 13.51 -9.83
C GLY A 527 21.28 14.41 -8.67
N ALA A 528 21.01 15.72 -8.81
CA ALA A 528 21.35 16.70 -7.76
C ALA A 528 20.53 16.56 -6.47
N ASN A 529 19.35 15.91 -6.55
CA ASN A 529 18.45 15.62 -5.44
C ASN A 529 18.31 14.12 -5.16
N ASP A 530 19.17 13.30 -5.78
CA ASP A 530 19.03 11.85 -5.87
C ASP A 530 20.42 11.23 -5.70
N LEU A 531 20.71 10.75 -4.48
CA LEU A 531 22.04 10.31 -4.08
C LEU A 531 22.32 8.82 -4.34
N HIS A 532 21.46 8.14 -5.10
CA HIS A 532 21.81 6.85 -5.66
C HIS A 532 23.01 7.02 -6.60
N LEU A 533 23.90 6.04 -6.63
CA LEU A 533 25.15 6.09 -7.36
C LEU A 533 24.90 5.72 -8.83
N ASN A 534 25.42 6.54 -9.74
CA ASN A 534 25.34 6.26 -11.16
C ASN A 534 26.16 4.99 -11.49
N ARG A 535 25.45 3.89 -11.78
CA ARG A 535 25.98 2.53 -11.88
C ARG A 535 27.13 2.40 -12.89
N ASP A 536 27.06 3.09 -14.02
CA ASP A 536 28.06 3.03 -15.09
C ASP A 536 29.33 3.85 -14.78
N LEU A 537 29.27 4.80 -13.83
CA LEU A 537 30.29 5.85 -13.64
C LEU A 537 31.07 5.75 -12.32
N ASN A 538 30.74 4.82 -11.42
CA ASN A 538 31.37 4.67 -10.10
C ASN A 538 32.20 3.39 -9.91
N THR A 539 32.77 2.85 -11.00
CA THR A 539 33.61 1.61 -10.99
C THR A 539 34.83 1.63 -10.04
N ALA A 540 35.23 2.82 -9.56
CA ALA A 540 36.27 2.97 -8.55
C ALA A 540 35.77 2.82 -7.09
N ILE A 541 34.44 2.89 -6.86
CA ILE A 541 33.74 2.73 -5.57
C ILE A 541 33.15 1.31 -5.43
N ASP A 542 32.78 0.68 -6.56
CA ASP A 542 32.26 -0.69 -6.70
C ASP A 542 32.99 -1.74 -5.83
N GLY A 543 32.29 -2.37 -4.90
CA GLY A 543 32.76 -3.47 -4.06
C GLY A 543 33.88 -3.11 -3.08
N LYS A 544 34.06 -1.83 -2.72
CA LYS A 544 35.18 -1.36 -1.87
C LYS A 544 34.88 -1.35 -0.37
N ALA A 545 33.62 -1.51 0.05
CA ALA A 545 33.27 -1.62 1.47
C ALA A 545 33.53 -3.05 2.01
N THR A 546 33.18 -3.28 3.28
CA THR A 546 33.17 -4.62 3.89
C THR A 546 31.84 -4.88 4.59
N PRO A 547 31.31 -6.12 4.58
CA PRO A 547 30.07 -6.46 5.28
C PRO A 547 30.12 -6.11 6.76
N ILE A 548 29.02 -5.57 7.29
CA ILE A 548 28.86 -5.27 8.72
C ILE A 548 27.65 -6.04 9.23
N GLY A 549 27.85 -6.88 10.26
CA GLY A 549 26.77 -7.69 10.84
C GLY A 549 25.62 -6.82 11.34
N GLY A 550 24.41 -7.07 10.83
CA GLY A 550 23.23 -6.24 11.10
C GLY A 550 22.91 -5.19 10.03
N ILE A 551 23.72 -5.08 8.97
CA ILE A 551 23.46 -4.21 7.80
C ILE A 551 23.50 -5.08 6.54
N GLY A 552 22.38 -5.77 6.26
CA GLY A 552 22.24 -6.69 5.13
C GLY A 552 21.56 -6.09 3.89
N THR A 553 20.97 -4.90 4.03
CA THR A 553 20.30 -4.16 2.95
C THR A 553 20.83 -2.73 2.85
N ASP A 554 20.50 -2.05 1.78
CA ASP A 554 20.77 -0.63 1.53
C ASP A 554 19.58 0.28 1.93
N ILE A 555 19.49 1.47 1.35
CA ILE A 555 18.50 2.52 1.64
C ILE A 555 17.08 2.24 1.13
N ASP A 556 16.92 1.58 -0.02
CA ASP A 556 15.60 1.31 -0.61
C ASP A 556 15.08 -0.09 -0.26
N GLY A 557 15.99 -0.97 0.19
CA GLY A 557 15.67 -2.25 0.83
C GLY A 557 16.29 -3.46 0.14
N GLU A 558 17.01 -3.24 -0.94
CA GLU A 558 17.71 -4.26 -1.70
C GLU A 558 18.88 -4.87 -0.94
N ALA A 559 19.22 -6.12 -1.27
CA ALA A 559 20.19 -6.91 -0.53
C ALA A 559 21.63 -6.56 -0.94
N ARG A 560 22.44 -6.14 0.04
CA ARG A 560 23.86 -5.86 -0.18
C ARG A 560 24.66 -7.12 -0.49
N ASN A 561 25.72 -6.98 -1.27
CA ASN A 561 26.68 -8.01 -1.58
C ASN A 561 27.34 -8.51 -0.28
N ALA A 562 27.09 -9.79 0.04
CA ALA A 562 27.50 -10.42 1.29
C ALA A 562 29.02 -10.59 1.47
N ALA A 563 29.83 -10.26 0.44
CA ALA A 563 31.29 -10.34 0.49
C ALA A 563 31.98 -8.99 0.23
N THR A 564 31.52 -8.25 -0.78
CA THR A 564 32.11 -6.97 -1.24
C THR A 564 30.99 -5.95 -1.52
N PRO A 565 30.41 -5.34 -0.49
CA PRO A 565 29.38 -4.31 -0.65
C PRO A 565 29.98 -2.97 -1.04
N ASP A 566 29.11 -1.98 -1.25
CA ASP A 566 29.50 -0.64 -1.68
C ASP A 566 29.61 0.37 -0.54
N PRO A 567 30.60 1.28 -0.57
CA PRO A 567 30.59 2.44 0.30
C PRO A 567 29.41 3.36 -0.05
N GLY A 568 28.67 3.79 0.97
CA GLY A 568 27.48 4.63 0.85
C GLY A 568 26.21 3.93 1.30
N ALA A 569 25.10 4.67 1.25
CA ALA A 569 23.77 4.18 1.63
C ALA A 569 23.05 3.39 0.54
N ASP A 570 23.61 3.38 -0.67
CA ASP A 570 23.13 2.68 -1.87
C ASP A 570 24.05 1.48 -2.19
N GLU A 571 23.64 0.60 -3.10
CA GLU A 571 24.41 -0.59 -3.54
C GLU A 571 24.25 -0.81 -5.06
N PHE A 572 25.33 -1.14 -5.77
CA PHE A 572 25.27 -1.40 -7.21
C PHE A 572 24.63 -2.75 -7.54
N ILE A 573 23.33 -2.72 -7.86
CA ILE A 573 22.73 -3.80 -8.66
C ILE A 573 23.17 -3.64 -10.13
N PRO A 574 23.81 -4.63 -10.77
CA PRO A 574 24.07 -4.60 -12.20
C PRO A 574 22.78 -4.80 -13.01
N CYS A 575 22.60 -4.11 -14.14
CA CYS A 575 21.48 -4.41 -15.05
C CYS A 575 21.67 -5.79 -15.70
N PRO A 576 20.69 -6.71 -15.64
CA PRO A 576 20.78 -7.97 -16.37
C PRO A 576 20.66 -7.70 -17.88
N VAL A 577 21.54 -8.31 -18.67
CA VAL A 577 21.60 -8.09 -20.13
C VAL A 577 20.32 -8.57 -20.80
N ILE A 578 19.61 -7.67 -21.48
CA ILE A 578 18.42 -8.00 -22.27
C ILE A 578 18.85 -8.66 -23.58
N THR A 579 18.14 -9.70 -23.99
CA THR A 579 18.30 -10.29 -25.34
C THR A 579 16.92 -10.47 -25.96
N VAL A 580 16.66 -9.86 -27.12
CA VAL A 580 15.44 -10.11 -27.89
C VAL A 580 15.66 -11.40 -28.69
N ASN A 581 14.97 -12.48 -28.30
CA ASN A 581 15.15 -13.81 -28.88
C ASN A 581 14.24 -14.07 -30.09
N THR A 582 13.21 -13.24 -30.31
CA THR A 582 12.30 -13.34 -31.46
C THR A 582 11.83 -11.95 -31.87
N GLN A 583 11.94 -11.64 -33.16
CA GLN A 583 11.62 -10.33 -33.75
C GLN A 583 10.22 -10.36 -34.41
N PRO A 584 9.51 -9.22 -34.50
CA PRO A 584 8.23 -9.17 -35.19
C PRO A 584 8.41 -9.40 -36.70
N GLN A 585 7.38 -9.91 -37.37
CA GLN A 585 7.43 -10.26 -38.80
C GLN A 585 6.42 -9.42 -39.60
N PRO A 586 6.71 -9.04 -40.87
CA PRO A 586 5.77 -8.33 -41.74
C PRO A 586 4.47 -9.12 -41.99
N VAL A 587 3.35 -8.41 -42.18
CA VAL A 587 2.03 -9.05 -42.43
C VAL A 587 1.22 -8.32 -43.51
N ASN A 588 0.47 -9.10 -44.30
CA ASN A 588 -0.41 -8.64 -45.38
C ASN A 588 -1.85 -9.12 -45.13
N ILE A 589 -2.83 -8.20 -45.18
CA ILE A 589 -4.26 -8.46 -44.91
C ILE A 589 -5.19 -7.68 -45.86
N CYS A 590 -6.49 -7.99 -45.89
CA CYS A 590 -7.51 -7.10 -46.44
C CYS A 590 -7.94 -6.06 -45.37
N ALA A 591 -8.55 -4.96 -45.80
CA ALA A 591 -9.12 -3.97 -44.88
C ALA A 591 -10.20 -4.60 -43.98
N THR A 592 -10.26 -4.15 -42.72
CA THR A 592 -11.09 -4.66 -41.62
C THR A 592 -10.72 -6.05 -41.06
N ASP A 593 -9.70 -6.72 -41.59
CA ASP A 593 -9.13 -7.90 -40.94
C ASP A 593 -8.41 -7.54 -39.62
N ASN A 594 -8.16 -8.55 -38.80
CA ASN A 594 -7.35 -8.47 -37.58
C ASN A 594 -5.96 -9.10 -37.83
N THR A 595 -4.93 -8.63 -37.13
CA THR A 595 -3.56 -9.17 -37.20
C THR A 595 -2.81 -8.98 -35.88
N SER A 596 -1.60 -9.52 -35.75
CA SER A 596 -0.73 -9.26 -34.59
C SER A 596 0.76 -9.32 -34.90
N PHE A 597 1.54 -8.58 -34.10
CA PHE A 597 2.99 -8.65 -34.03
C PHE A 597 3.39 -9.16 -32.64
N GLY A 598 4.50 -9.90 -32.54
CA GLY A 598 4.96 -10.45 -31.26
C GLY A 598 6.47 -10.59 -31.19
N ILE A 599 7.00 -10.53 -29.97
CA ILE A 599 8.41 -10.77 -29.64
C ILE A 599 8.56 -11.71 -28.45
N THR A 600 9.78 -12.23 -28.27
CA THR A 600 10.19 -12.80 -26.98
C THR A 600 11.52 -12.18 -26.59
N ALA A 601 11.71 -11.89 -25.29
CA ALA A 601 12.94 -11.31 -24.78
C ALA A 601 13.32 -11.90 -23.42
N THR A 602 14.60 -12.18 -23.24
CA THR A 602 15.19 -12.63 -21.98
C THR A 602 15.56 -11.42 -21.13
N ASN A 603 15.31 -11.49 -19.82
CA ASN A 603 15.55 -10.42 -18.83
C ASN A 603 14.76 -9.11 -19.03
N ALA A 604 13.76 -9.09 -19.91
CA ALA A 604 12.85 -7.96 -20.06
C ALA A 604 11.73 -8.00 -19.00
N LEU A 605 11.57 -6.93 -18.23
CA LEU A 605 10.49 -6.72 -17.27
C LEU A 605 9.36 -5.83 -17.82
N THR A 606 9.66 -4.92 -18.74
CA THR A 606 8.67 -4.07 -19.40
C THR A 606 8.79 -4.11 -20.92
N TYR A 607 7.66 -3.84 -21.58
CA TYR A 607 7.49 -3.78 -23.03
C TYR A 607 6.73 -2.49 -23.36
N GLN A 608 7.07 -1.84 -24.47
CA GLN A 608 6.34 -0.69 -25.02
C GLN A 608 6.43 -0.75 -26.55
N TRP A 609 5.29 -0.93 -27.21
CA TRP A 609 5.24 -0.92 -28.67
C TRP A 609 5.30 0.51 -29.21
N GLN A 610 5.93 0.64 -30.37
CA GLN A 610 6.04 1.86 -31.15
C GLN A 610 5.57 1.61 -32.57
N ALA A 611 4.92 2.62 -33.15
CA ALA A 611 4.54 2.65 -34.56
C ALA A 611 5.22 3.83 -35.27
N ASP A 612 5.50 3.66 -36.56
CA ASP A 612 6.00 4.68 -37.47
C ASP A 612 5.09 4.70 -38.71
N ASP A 613 4.52 5.87 -39.00
CA ASP A 613 3.63 6.14 -40.14
C ASP A 613 4.38 6.81 -41.32
N GLY A 614 5.69 6.97 -41.20
CA GLY A 614 6.54 7.79 -42.06
C GLY A 614 7.10 9.04 -41.36
N SER A 615 6.64 9.36 -40.14
CA SER A 615 7.15 10.49 -39.33
C SER A 615 8.21 10.10 -38.28
N GLY A 616 8.45 8.81 -38.05
CA GLY A 616 9.33 8.28 -37.01
C GLY A 616 8.59 7.47 -35.96
N PHE A 617 9.31 6.60 -35.25
CA PHE A 617 8.73 5.75 -34.19
C PHE A 617 8.23 6.54 -32.98
N VAL A 618 6.94 6.38 -32.65
CA VAL A 618 6.26 6.97 -31.48
C VAL A 618 5.58 5.86 -30.66
N ASP A 619 5.59 5.99 -29.33
CA ASP A 619 4.92 5.06 -28.40
C ASP A 619 3.40 5.01 -28.67
N ILE A 620 2.85 3.81 -28.83
CA ILE A 620 1.41 3.60 -28.98
C ILE A 620 0.76 3.16 -27.68
N ALA A 621 -0.49 3.58 -27.48
CA ALA A 621 -1.33 3.18 -26.36
C ALA A 621 -2.44 2.22 -26.79
N ASN A 622 -2.98 1.44 -25.85
CA ASN A 622 -4.17 0.62 -26.09
C ASN A 622 -5.36 1.49 -26.52
N SER A 623 -6.09 1.06 -27.55
CA SER A 623 -7.14 1.81 -28.23
C SER A 623 -8.11 0.84 -28.93
N ALA A 624 -9.06 1.37 -29.72
CA ALA A 624 -9.94 0.52 -30.54
C ALA A 624 -9.19 -0.25 -31.66
N LEU A 625 -8.03 0.26 -32.11
CA LEU A 625 -7.18 -0.40 -33.09
C LEU A 625 -6.13 -1.30 -32.42
N TYR A 626 -5.48 -0.84 -31.34
CA TYR A 626 -4.34 -1.49 -30.72
C TYR A 626 -4.67 -2.13 -29.36
N ALA A 627 -4.31 -3.39 -29.15
CA ALA A 627 -4.38 -4.06 -27.86
C ALA A 627 -3.05 -4.77 -27.54
N GLY A 628 -2.62 -4.72 -26.27
CA GLY A 628 -1.36 -5.33 -25.83
C GLY A 628 -0.12 -4.42 -25.96
N ALA A 629 -0.31 -3.11 -26.12
CA ALA A 629 0.77 -2.14 -26.41
C ALA A 629 1.90 -2.08 -25.37
N THR A 630 1.67 -2.55 -24.14
CA THR A 630 2.68 -2.68 -23.06
C THR A 630 3.04 -4.13 -22.75
N THR A 631 2.87 -5.04 -23.71
CA THR A 631 3.11 -6.49 -23.56
C THR A 631 3.98 -7.04 -24.69
N ASN A 632 4.39 -8.31 -24.62
CA ASN A 632 5.20 -8.95 -25.66
C ASN A 632 4.45 -9.24 -26.98
N SER A 633 3.16 -8.94 -27.08
CA SER A 633 2.34 -9.13 -28.28
C SER A 633 1.38 -7.95 -28.50
N LEU A 634 1.43 -7.35 -29.69
CA LEU A 634 0.54 -6.28 -30.14
C LEU A 634 -0.50 -6.85 -31.11
N THR A 635 -1.77 -6.81 -30.74
CA THR A 635 -2.89 -7.18 -31.61
C THR A 635 -3.50 -5.93 -32.23
N LEU A 636 -3.76 -5.99 -33.53
CA LEU A 636 -4.46 -4.96 -34.30
C LEU A 636 -5.85 -5.47 -34.70
N THR A 637 -6.89 -4.67 -34.45
CA THR A 637 -8.30 -5.04 -34.69
C THR A 637 -8.98 -4.09 -35.68
N ASN A 638 -9.76 -4.63 -36.63
CA ASN A 638 -10.48 -3.90 -37.68
C ASN A 638 -9.58 -2.94 -38.48
N VAL A 639 -8.44 -3.42 -39.00
CA VAL A 639 -7.40 -2.55 -39.55
C VAL A 639 -7.88 -1.76 -40.79
N PRO A 640 -7.85 -0.41 -40.77
CA PRO A 640 -8.23 0.39 -41.92
C PRO A 640 -7.08 0.52 -42.93
N VAL A 641 -7.43 0.78 -44.20
CA VAL A 641 -6.48 0.96 -45.32
C VAL A 641 -5.43 2.04 -45.04
N ALA A 642 -5.75 3.04 -44.20
CA ALA A 642 -4.83 4.11 -43.82
C ALA A 642 -3.56 3.61 -43.09
N ASN A 643 -3.59 2.43 -42.46
CA ASN A 643 -2.42 1.82 -41.82
C ASN A 643 -1.53 1.03 -42.80
N ASN A 644 -1.83 1.01 -44.11
CA ASN A 644 -0.99 0.38 -45.11
C ASN A 644 0.36 1.08 -45.23
N GLY A 645 1.45 0.36 -44.96
CA GLY A 645 2.82 0.85 -44.96
C GLY A 645 3.36 1.21 -43.57
N PHE A 646 2.54 1.15 -42.51
CA PHE A 646 2.98 1.43 -41.14
C PHE A 646 3.98 0.37 -40.67
N VAL A 647 4.93 0.80 -39.85
CA VAL A 647 6.02 -0.03 -39.33
C VAL A 647 5.97 -0.09 -37.80
N TYR A 648 6.12 -1.28 -37.22
CA TYR A 648 5.97 -1.55 -35.79
C TYR A 648 7.25 -2.16 -35.20
N ARG A 649 7.62 -1.73 -33.98
CA ARG A 649 8.69 -2.34 -33.17
C ARG A 649 8.33 -2.32 -31.68
N CYS A 650 9.01 -3.10 -30.87
CA CYS A 650 8.86 -3.10 -29.41
C CYS A 650 10.15 -2.61 -28.73
N VAL A 651 10.02 -1.70 -27.77
CA VAL A 651 11.06 -1.31 -26.82
C VAL A 651 10.92 -2.19 -25.57
N VAL A 652 12.02 -2.69 -25.03
CA VAL A 652 12.04 -3.52 -23.82
C VAL A 652 13.07 -3.01 -22.80
N THR A 653 12.75 -3.13 -21.50
CA THR A 653 13.66 -2.73 -20.41
C THR A 653 13.80 -3.82 -19.35
N ALA A 654 14.94 -3.84 -18.65
CA ALA A 654 15.27 -4.78 -17.58
C ALA A 654 14.79 -4.34 -16.19
N GLY A 655 14.08 -3.21 -16.10
CA GLY A 655 13.73 -2.55 -14.84
C GLY A 655 14.16 -1.08 -14.80
N THR A 656 13.82 -0.41 -13.70
CA THR A 656 14.05 1.03 -13.50
C THR A 656 15.53 1.38 -13.60
N GLY A 657 15.86 2.46 -14.33
CA GLY A 657 17.24 2.92 -14.49
C GLY A 657 18.16 2.00 -15.32
N CYS A 658 17.62 1.02 -16.05
CA CYS A 658 18.37 0.25 -17.05
C CYS A 658 18.09 0.76 -18.48
N ASN A 659 19.11 0.80 -19.32
CA ASN A 659 18.99 1.27 -20.70
C ASN A 659 18.04 0.36 -21.53
N PRO A 660 17.15 0.94 -22.35
CA PRO A 660 16.22 0.17 -23.18
C PRO A 660 16.93 -0.50 -24.36
N VAL A 661 16.35 -1.62 -24.84
CA VAL A 661 16.74 -2.30 -26.08
C VAL A 661 15.53 -2.34 -27.01
N ASN A 662 15.75 -2.14 -28.32
CA ASN A 662 14.70 -2.16 -29.33
C ASN A 662 14.68 -3.50 -30.08
N SER A 663 13.49 -3.97 -30.48
CA SER A 663 13.33 -5.02 -31.47
C SER A 663 13.66 -4.52 -32.88
N ASP A 664 13.83 -5.45 -33.81
CA ASP A 664 13.79 -5.13 -35.25
C ASP A 664 12.38 -4.65 -35.65
N PRO A 665 12.25 -3.86 -36.73
CA PRO A 665 10.98 -3.34 -37.21
C PRO A 665 10.26 -4.27 -38.21
N ALA A 666 8.93 -4.28 -38.20
CA ALA A 666 8.07 -5.06 -39.11
C ALA A 666 6.99 -4.18 -39.78
N VAL A 667 6.69 -4.42 -41.06
CA VAL A 667 5.76 -3.60 -41.87
C VAL A 667 4.39 -4.27 -42.07
N LEU A 668 3.33 -3.46 -42.13
CA LEU A 668 1.94 -3.86 -42.35
C LEU A 668 1.44 -3.46 -43.75
N THR A 669 0.78 -4.38 -44.46
CA THR A 669 0.17 -4.13 -45.79
C THR A 669 -1.34 -4.43 -45.76
N VAL A 670 -2.18 -3.55 -46.32
CA VAL A 670 -3.65 -3.61 -46.22
C VAL A 670 -4.33 -3.34 -47.57
N GLY A 671 -5.06 -4.32 -48.11
CA GLY A 671 -5.73 -4.25 -49.43
C GLY A 671 -7.20 -3.81 -49.41
N THR A 672 -7.75 -3.38 -50.56
CA THR A 672 -9.14 -2.89 -50.69
C THR A 672 -10.12 -3.94 -51.25
N PRO A 673 -11.33 -4.11 -50.67
CA PRO A 673 -12.34 -5.04 -51.18
C PRO A 673 -12.89 -4.73 -52.59
N VAL A 674 -13.56 -5.73 -53.19
CA VAL A 674 -14.26 -5.65 -54.49
C VAL A 674 -15.71 -5.15 -54.37
N ALA A 675 -16.15 -4.31 -55.31
CA ALA A 675 -17.54 -3.81 -55.40
C ALA A 675 -18.03 -3.69 -56.85
N ILE A 676 -19.34 -3.89 -57.09
CA ILE A 676 -19.99 -3.60 -58.38
C ILE A 676 -20.14 -2.08 -58.55
N SER A 677 -19.95 -1.59 -59.78
CA SER A 677 -20.08 -0.17 -60.14
C SER A 677 -21.17 0.12 -61.18
N ALA A 678 -21.67 -0.90 -61.89
CA ALA A 678 -22.90 -0.82 -62.69
C ALA A 678 -23.53 -2.21 -62.89
N ASP A 679 -24.86 -2.27 -62.85
CA ASP A 679 -25.71 -3.46 -63.02
C ASP A 679 -26.28 -3.59 -64.46
N PRO A 680 -26.78 -4.77 -64.86
CA PRO A 680 -27.59 -4.94 -66.08
C PRO A 680 -28.96 -4.25 -66.00
N ALA A 681 -29.59 -4.00 -67.16
CA ALA A 681 -30.86 -3.26 -67.29
C ALA A 681 -31.89 -3.97 -68.19
N ASP A 682 -33.19 -3.76 -67.94
CA ASP A 682 -34.34 -4.45 -68.57
C ASP A 682 -34.45 -4.26 -70.10
N ALA A 683 -35.16 -5.20 -70.75
CA ALA A 683 -35.55 -5.13 -72.16
C ALA A 683 -37.06 -5.32 -72.35
N THR A 684 -37.60 -4.96 -73.51
CA THR A 684 -39.00 -5.23 -73.92
C THR A 684 -39.06 -5.27 -75.45
N ILE A 685 -39.84 -6.21 -75.98
CA ILE A 685 -39.83 -6.59 -77.40
C ILE A 685 -41.25 -6.91 -77.90
N SER A 686 -41.42 -7.02 -79.21
CA SER A 686 -42.58 -7.70 -79.77
C SER A 686 -42.33 -9.23 -79.80
N HIS A 687 -43.34 -9.99 -80.22
CA HIS A 687 -43.19 -11.42 -80.39
C HIS A 687 -42.17 -11.74 -81.51
N LEU A 688 -40.97 -12.26 -81.12
CA LEU A 688 -39.87 -12.82 -81.95
C LEU A 688 -38.53 -12.01 -82.09
N ASP A 689 -38.19 -11.06 -81.20
CA ASP A 689 -36.93 -10.25 -81.29
C ASP A 689 -35.73 -10.71 -80.37
N ASN A 690 -34.60 -9.97 -80.33
CA ASN A 690 -33.31 -10.29 -79.63
C ASN A 690 -32.97 -9.36 -78.41
N ALA A 691 -32.00 -9.73 -77.54
CA ALA A 691 -31.59 -8.93 -76.34
C ALA A 691 -30.14 -9.18 -75.82
N SER A 692 -29.62 -8.35 -74.89
CA SER A 692 -28.29 -8.50 -74.22
C SER A 692 -28.15 -7.72 -72.90
N PHE A 693 -27.15 -8.05 -72.05
CA PHE A 693 -26.92 -7.51 -70.69
C PHE A 693 -25.41 -7.33 -70.34
N THR A 694 -25.02 -6.49 -69.36
CA THR A 694 -23.60 -6.19 -69.00
C THR A 694 -23.43 -5.71 -67.53
N VAL A 695 -22.21 -5.79 -66.95
CA VAL A 695 -21.85 -5.40 -65.56
C VAL A 695 -20.45 -4.75 -65.47
N THR A 696 -20.14 -3.94 -64.46
CA THR A 696 -18.76 -3.44 -64.16
C THR A 696 -18.42 -3.44 -62.65
N ASN A 697 -17.13 -3.40 -62.28
CA ASN A 697 -16.68 -3.44 -60.87
C ASN A 697 -15.37 -2.67 -60.58
N THR A 698 -15.04 -2.50 -59.29
CA THR A 698 -13.80 -1.89 -58.75
C THR A 698 -13.21 -2.72 -57.60
N GLY A 699 -11.99 -2.40 -57.14
CA GLY A 699 -11.33 -3.04 -55.98
C GLY A 699 -9.83 -3.33 -56.19
N SER A 700 -9.18 -4.01 -55.23
CA SER A 700 -7.86 -4.61 -55.45
C SER A 700 -7.99 -5.95 -56.18
N GLY A 701 -7.54 -6.02 -57.44
CA GLY A 701 -7.58 -7.23 -58.26
C GLY A 701 -6.48 -8.26 -57.93
N PRO A 702 -6.44 -9.43 -58.61
CA PRO A 702 -7.19 -9.80 -59.83
C PRO A 702 -8.66 -10.19 -59.60
N PHE A 703 -9.47 -10.17 -60.67
CA PHE A 703 -10.93 -10.42 -60.65
C PHE A 703 -11.36 -11.63 -61.52
N THR A 704 -12.51 -12.23 -61.20
CA THR A 704 -13.18 -13.32 -61.98
C THR A 704 -14.70 -13.11 -62.07
N TYR A 705 -15.38 -13.67 -63.10
CA TYR A 705 -16.81 -13.40 -63.43
C TYR A 705 -17.65 -14.67 -63.76
N GLN A 706 -18.96 -14.64 -63.45
CA GLN A 706 -19.95 -15.68 -63.83
C GLN A 706 -21.40 -15.12 -63.93
N TRP A 707 -22.10 -15.38 -65.04
CA TRP A 707 -23.52 -14.98 -65.26
C TRP A 707 -24.56 -16.06 -64.88
N GLN A 708 -25.80 -15.63 -64.62
CA GLN A 708 -26.95 -16.44 -64.16
C GLN A 708 -28.29 -16.02 -64.83
N VAL A 709 -29.28 -16.93 -64.85
CA VAL A 709 -30.65 -16.73 -65.35
C VAL A 709 -31.72 -17.27 -64.39
N ASP A 710 -32.90 -16.65 -64.35
CA ASP A 710 -34.13 -17.11 -63.71
C ASP A 710 -35.29 -17.11 -64.72
N ASP A 711 -36.01 -18.22 -64.85
CA ASP A 711 -37.18 -18.41 -65.73
C ASP A 711 -38.52 -18.50 -64.96
N GLY A 712 -38.49 -18.22 -63.66
CA GLY A 712 -39.55 -18.49 -62.70
C GLY A 712 -39.19 -19.61 -61.70
N GLY A 713 -38.07 -20.31 -61.91
CA GLY A 713 -37.55 -21.36 -61.03
C GLY A 713 -36.46 -20.94 -60.03
N GLY A 714 -35.92 -19.73 -60.13
CA GLY A 714 -34.76 -19.26 -59.34
C GLY A 714 -33.46 -19.17 -60.14
N PHE A 715 -32.59 -18.22 -59.78
CA PHE A 715 -31.31 -17.97 -60.47
C PHE A 715 -30.34 -19.18 -60.49
N ALA A 716 -30.05 -19.70 -61.69
CA ALA A 716 -29.06 -20.74 -61.95
C ALA A 716 -27.86 -20.22 -62.78
N ASP A 717 -26.67 -20.80 -62.58
CA ASP A 717 -25.47 -20.47 -63.37
C ASP A 717 -25.64 -20.83 -64.85
N LEU A 718 -25.32 -19.88 -65.72
CA LEU A 718 -25.37 -20.07 -67.17
C LEU A 718 -24.15 -20.82 -67.71
N ALA A 719 -24.29 -21.31 -68.94
CA ALA A 719 -23.22 -21.80 -69.80
C ALA A 719 -23.40 -21.25 -71.23
N ASN A 720 -22.33 -21.26 -72.03
CA ASN A 720 -22.33 -20.75 -73.41
C ASN A 720 -23.01 -21.75 -74.38
N THR A 721 -24.33 -21.91 -74.27
CA THR A 721 -25.11 -22.90 -75.01
C THR A 721 -26.52 -22.40 -75.34
N GLY A 722 -27.09 -22.87 -76.45
CA GLY A 722 -28.46 -22.55 -76.85
C GLY A 722 -28.58 -21.10 -77.32
N VAL A 723 -29.46 -20.32 -76.69
CA VAL A 723 -29.64 -18.89 -76.99
C VAL A 723 -28.61 -17.98 -76.31
N TYR A 724 -27.77 -18.51 -75.40
CA TYR A 724 -26.88 -17.73 -74.52
C TYR A 724 -25.40 -17.78 -74.91
N SER A 725 -24.67 -16.67 -74.74
CA SER A 725 -23.21 -16.58 -74.95
C SER A 725 -22.51 -15.48 -74.15
N THR A 726 -21.17 -15.55 -74.08
CA THR A 726 -20.19 -14.69 -73.36
C THR A 726 -20.19 -14.73 -71.82
N VAL A 727 -20.76 -15.79 -71.24
CA VAL A 727 -21.11 -16.00 -69.81
C VAL A 727 -20.01 -15.82 -68.74
N ASN A 728 -18.72 -15.88 -69.07
CA ASN A 728 -17.61 -15.70 -68.11
C ASN A 728 -16.87 -14.37 -68.29
N THR A 729 -17.57 -13.37 -68.81
CA THR A 729 -17.08 -12.02 -69.05
C THR A 729 -18.03 -10.98 -68.45
N ALA A 730 -17.73 -9.69 -68.66
CA ALA A 730 -18.61 -8.59 -68.23
C ALA A 730 -19.96 -8.52 -68.98
N THR A 731 -20.22 -9.33 -70.02
CA THR A 731 -21.38 -9.19 -70.94
C THR A 731 -22.04 -10.53 -71.28
N LEU A 732 -23.36 -10.53 -71.49
CA LEU A 732 -24.21 -11.69 -71.84
C LEU A 732 -25.13 -11.34 -73.04
N THR A 733 -25.40 -12.29 -73.93
CA THR A 733 -26.20 -12.08 -75.17
C THR A 733 -27.29 -13.15 -75.40
N ILE A 734 -28.45 -12.76 -75.96
CA ILE A 734 -29.65 -13.61 -76.19
C ILE A 734 -30.25 -13.39 -77.60
N THR A 735 -30.75 -14.46 -78.24
CA THR A 735 -31.35 -14.42 -79.60
C THR A 735 -32.74 -15.08 -79.66
N GLY A 736 -33.76 -14.35 -80.18
CA GLY A 736 -35.07 -14.85 -80.64
C GLY A 736 -36.09 -15.27 -79.57
N ALA A 737 -36.75 -14.31 -78.91
CA ALA A 737 -37.64 -14.55 -77.77
C ALA A 737 -39.16 -14.37 -78.07
N THR A 738 -40.01 -15.10 -77.33
CA THR A 738 -41.47 -15.25 -77.60
C THR A 738 -42.37 -14.75 -76.46
N VAL A 739 -43.71 -14.80 -76.62
CA VAL A 739 -44.66 -14.48 -75.53
C VAL A 739 -44.56 -15.43 -74.33
N ALA A 740 -43.95 -16.61 -74.50
CA ALA A 740 -43.69 -17.54 -73.40
C ALA A 740 -42.45 -17.16 -72.56
N MET A 741 -41.60 -16.25 -73.05
CA MET A 741 -40.41 -15.73 -72.35
C MET A 741 -40.67 -14.38 -71.68
N ASN A 742 -41.94 -13.96 -71.62
CA ASN A 742 -42.42 -12.78 -70.90
C ASN A 742 -42.23 -13.01 -69.37
N GLY A 743 -41.14 -12.47 -68.81
CA GLY A 743 -40.87 -12.43 -67.37
C GLY A 743 -39.48 -12.89 -66.91
N TYR A 744 -38.64 -13.46 -67.79
CA TYR A 744 -37.35 -14.07 -67.40
C TYR A 744 -36.29 -13.02 -66.99
N GLN A 745 -35.39 -13.36 -66.04
CA GLN A 745 -34.40 -12.43 -65.45
C GLN A 745 -32.93 -12.90 -65.48
N TYR A 746 -31.95 -11.97 -65.46
CA TYR A 746 -30.50 -12.25 -65.63
C TYR A 746 -29.56 -11.40 -64.74
N ARG A 747 -28.47 -11.98 -64.18
CA ARG A 747 -27.48 -11.29 -63.29
C ARG A 747 -26.06 -11.89 -63.32
N CYS A 748 -25.06 -11.26 -62.67
CA CYS A 748 -23.64 -11.67 -62.67
C CYS A 748 -22.93 -11.60 -61.29
N ARG A 749 -21.90 -12.41 -61.05
CA ARG A 749 -21.08 -12.44 -59.81
C ARG A 749 -19.59 -12.20 -60.08
N VAL A 750 -18.92 -11.46 -59.19
CA VAL A 750 -17.49 -11.07 -59.26
C VAL A 750 -16.73 -11.36 -57.95
N THR A 751 -15.43 -11.71 -58.01
CA THR A 751 -14.60 -12.05 -56.82
C THR A 751 -13.15 -11.54 -56.90
N ALA A 752 -12.59 -11.07 -55.78
CA ALA A 752 -11.18 -10.73 -55.53
C ALA A 752 -10.87 -10.75 -54.01
N CYS A 753 -10.39 -9.64 -53.40
CA CYS A 753 -10.53 -9.41 -51.95
C CYS A 753 -12.04 -9.26 -51.64
N GLY A 754 -12.69 -10.35 -51.25
CA GLY A 754 -14.15 -10.44 -51.12
C GLY A 754 -14.86 -10.90 -52.41
N SER A 755 -16.19 -11.01 -52.37
CA SER A 755 -17.04 -11.47 -53.47
C SER A 755 -18.38 -10.76 -53.46
N VAL A 756 -18.92 -10.41 -54.63
CA VAL A 756 -20.12 -9.56 -54.79
C VAL A 756 -20.93 -9.97 -56.03
N THR A 757 -22.25 -9.73 -56.01
CA THR A 757 -23.19 -10.09 -57.09
C THR A 757 -24.02 -8.88 -57.51
N SER A 758 -24.34 -8.78 -58.81
CA SER A 758 -25.17 -7.71 -59.40
C SER A 758 -26.66 -7.91 -59.14
N ASN A 759 -27.44 -6.85 -59.39
CA ASN A 759 -28.89 -6.90 -59.58
C ASN A 759 -29.26 -7.58 -60.92
N ALA A 760 -30.57 -7.73 -61.19
CA ALA A 760 -31.12 -8.52 -62.30
C ALA A 760 -32.12 -7.75 -63.21
N ALA A 761 -32.34 -8.22 -64.45
CA ALA A 761 -33.10 -7.53 -65.52
C ALA A 761 -33.98 -8.44 -66.45
N THR A 762 -35.07 -7.92 -67.09
CA THR A 762 -36.38 -8.58 -67.44
C THR A 762 -36.93 -8.38 -68.92
N LEU A 763 -38.14 -8.91 -69.32
CA LEU A 763 -38.74 -9.00 -70.71
C LEU A 763 -40.36 -9.13 -70.79
N THR A 764 -41.20 -8.48 -71.69
CA THR A 764 -42.69 -8.07 -71.41
C THR A 764 -43.86 -7.85 -72.53
N VAL A 765 -45.24 -7.80 -72.23
CA VAL A 765 -46.53 -7.43 -73.06
C VAL A 765 -47.90 -6.87 -72.32
N ASN A 766 -49.15 -6.64 -72.93
CA ASN A 766 -50.43 -5.86 -72.44
C ASN A 766 -51.95 -6.14 -72.99
N GLN A 767 -53.14 -5.59 -72.45
CA GLN A 767 -54.65 -5.72 -72.89
C GLN A 767 -55.82 -4.57 -72.67
N LEU A 768 -57.18 -4.80 -72.39
CA LEU A 768 -58.48 -3.99 -72.75
C LEU A 768 -59.75 -3.78 -71.73
N ALA A 769 -60.94 -3.09 -72.05
CA ALA A 769 -62.15 -2.68 -71.14
C ALA A 769 -63.65 -2.29 -71.72
N GLN A 770 -64.76 -1.98 -70.93
CA GLN A 770 -66.24 -1.57 -71.32
C GLN A 770 -67.23 -0.77 -70.28
N THR A 771 -68.60 -0.54 -70.44
CA THR A 771 -69.55 0.55 -69.80
C THR A 771 -71.15 0.35 -69.57
N LEU A 772 -72.00 1.33 -68.98
CA LEU A 772 -73.57 1.40 -68.87
C LEU A 772 -74.35 2.74 -68.34
N ASN A 773 -75.71 2.78 -67.97
CA ASN A 773 -76.71 3.97 -67.80
C ASN A 773 -77.99 3.87 -66.80
N PHE A 774 -78.89 4.91 -66.49
CA PHE A 774 -80.05 4.96 -65.43
C PHE A 774 -81.34 5.93 -65.64
N ALA A 775 -82.33 6.20 -64.69
CA ALA A 775 -83.65 6.98 -64.86
C ALA A 775 -84.14 8.17 -63.92
N THR A 776 -84.72 8.00 -62.69
CA THR A 776 -85.16 9.16 -61.81
C THR A 776 -84.27 9.45 -60.61
N GLN A 777 -83.56 8.42 -60.13
CA GLN A 777 -82.50 8.55 -59.13
C GLN A 777 -81.15 8.64 -59.85
N THR A 778 -80.20 9.34 -59.24
CA THR A 778 -78.82 9.42 -59.75
C THR A 778 -78.09 8.11 -59.48
N ASN A 779 -77.32 7.61 -60.45
CA ASN A 779 -76.41 6.48 -60.21
C ASN A 779 -75.38 6.86 -59.12
N GLY A 780 -75.33 6.12 -58.02
CA GLY A 780 -74.54 6.44 -56.82
C GLY A 780 -75.16 7.49 -55.88
N GLY A 781 -76.40 7.91 -56.10
CA GLY A 781 -77.11 8.88 -55.24
C GLY A 781 -77.44 8.34 -53.84
N THR A 782 -77.72 9.23 -52.88
CA THR A 782 -78.10 8.87 -51.50
C THR A 782 -79.25 9.75 -50.98
N VAL A 783 -80.17 9.18 -50.21
CA VAL A 783 -81.30 9.84 -49.53
C VAL A 783 -81.25 9.57 -48.02
N THR A 784 -81.55 10.56 -47.16
CA THR A 784 -81.42 10.45 -45.69
C THR A 784 -82.68 10.93 -44.95
N VAL A 785 -83.04 10.20 -43.88
CA VAL A 785 -84.25 10.34 -43.04
C VAL A 785 -83.95 9.84 -41.60
N THR A 786 -84.89 9.97 -40.67
CA THR A 786 -84.78 9.56 -39.25
C THR A 786 -85.73 8.40 -38.91
N TYR A 787 -85.44 7.63 -37.87
CA TYR A 787 -86.32 6.57 -37.38
C TYR A 787 -87.65 7.13 -36.84
N GLY A 788 -88.69 7.06 -37.69
CA GLY A 788 -90.00 7.68 -37.49
C GLY A 788 -90.60 8.36 -38.73
N ASP A 789 -89.84 8.49 -39.83
CA ASP A 789 -90.18 9.30 -41.02
C ASP A 789 -90.93 8.53 -42.16
N PRO A 790 -91.34 9.20 -43.28
CA PRO A 790 -92.09 8.61 -44.42
C PRO A 790 -91.27 7.95 -45.59
N VAL A 791 -91.93 7.67 -46.75
CA VAL A 791 -91.53 6.71 -47.83
C VAL A 791 -90.94 7.30 -49.15
N ILE A 792 -90.25 6.50 -50.00
CA ILE A 792 -89.32 6.89 -51.12
C ILE A 792 -89.53 6.09 -52.47
N ASN A 793 -88.85 6.39 -53.62
CA ASN A 793 -89.11 5.86 -55.01
C ASN A 793 -87.91 5.89 -56.06
N GLY A 794 -87.72 4.91 -57.00
CA GLY A 794 -86.80 4.98 -58.18
C GLY A 794 -86.67 3.76 -59.18
N ALA A 795 -86.31 3.96 -60.49
CA ALA A 795 -86.28 2.93 -61.61
C ALA A 795 -85.19 3.13 -62.75
N ALA A 796 -85.03 2.22 -63.77
CA ALA A 796 -83.84 2.08 -64.72
C ALA A 796 -84.00 1.46 -66.17
N SER A 797 -82.94 1.45 -67.03
CA SER A 797 -82.82 0.79 -68.39
C SER A 797 -81.36 0.61 -68.96
N ALA A 798 -81.12 0.01 -70.16
CA ALA A 798 -79.77 -0.42 -70.66
C ALA A 798 -79.47 -0.24 -72.19
N SER A 799 -78.18 -0.31 -72.61
CA SER A 799 -77.68 0.13 -73.94
C SER A 799 -77.50 -0.92 -75.05
N SER A 800 -77.19 -2.19 -74.72
CA SER A 800 -77.06 -3.29 -75.70
C SER A 800 -78.41 -3.91 -76.11
N GLY A 801 -79.52 -3.37 -75.62
CA GLY A 801 -80.89 -3.81 -75.92
C GLY A 801 -81.47 -4.88 -74.98
N LEU A 802 -80.83 -5.13 -73.84
CA LEU A 802 -81.18 -6.22 -72.91
C LEU A 802 -81.82 -5.69 -71.59
N ALA A 803 -82.59 -6.53 -70.90
CA ALA A 803 -83.50 -6.14 -69.81
C ALA A 803 -82.83 -5.98 -68.43
N ALA A 804 -83.57 -5.39 -67.47
CA ALA A 804 -83.09 -4.93 -66.16
C ALA A 804 -83.99 -5.39 -64.97
N THR A 805 -83.41 -5.47 -63.77
CA THR A 805 -84.01 -6.05 -62.54
C THR A 805 -83.67 -5.19 -61.30
N TYR A 806 -84.50 -5.19 -60.25
CA TYR A 806 -84.28 -4.42 -59.01
C TYR A 806 -84.21 -5.30 -57.74
N THR A 807 -83.41 -4.88 -56.76
CA THR A 807 -83.29 -5.52 -55.43
C THR A 807 -82.96 -4.48 -54.35
N SER A 808 -83.55 -4.56 -53.15
CA SER A 808 -83.04 -3.87 -51.94
C SER A 808 -81.98 -4.73 -51.26
N GLY A 809 -80.87 -4.12 -50.83
CA GLY A 809 -79.82 -4.80 -50.09
C GLY A 809 -80.20 -5.20 -48.66
N ASN A 810 -81.26 -4.63 -48.06
CA ASN A 810 -81.65 -4.94 -46.67
C ASN A 810 -83.08 -4.47 -46.32
N ALA A 811 -84.04 -5.38 -46.39
CA ALA A 811 -85.45 -5.13 -46.05
C ALA A 811 -85.71 -4.84 -44.55
N ALA A 812 -84.76 -5.08 -43.65
CA ALA A 812 -84.91 -4.72 -42.22
C ALA A 812 -84.65 -3.21 -41.95
N VAL A 813 -84.03 -2.51 -42.91
CA VAL A 813 -83.83 -1.05 -42.89
C VAL A 813 -84.90 -0.38 -43.74
N VAL A 814 -84.91 -0.69 -45.04
CA VAL A 814 -85.99 -0.33 -45.97
C VAL A 814 -86.29 -1.44 -46.97
N ASP A 815 -87.58 -1.76 -47.12
CA ASP A 815 -88.09 -2.70 -48.13
C ASP A 815 -88.35 -1.99 -49.48
N VAL A 816 -88.28 -2.70 -50.62
CA VAL A 816 -88.56 -2.16 -51.97
C VAL A 816 -89.45 -3.08 -52.80
N ASN A 817 -90.45 -2.52 -53.48
CA ASN A 817 -91.32 -3.27 -54.38
C ASN A 817 -90.81 -3.34 -55.83
N ALA A 818 -91.41 -4.23 -56.63
CA ALA A 818 -91.01 -4.50 -58.01
C ALA A 818 -91.20 -3.32 -59.01
N THR A 819 -91.78 -2.19 -58.57
CA THR A 819 -91.89 -0.95 -59.34
C THR A 819 -91.00 0.19 -58.80
N GLY A 820 -90.26 -0.03 -57.70
CA GLY A 820 -89.24 0.87 -57.19
C GLY A 820 -89.59 1.72 -55.96
N GLN A 821 -90.69 1.45 -55.25
CA GLN A 821 -91.12 2.22 -54.06
C GLN A 821 -90.59 1.61 -52.75
N VAL A 822 -90.23 2.46 -51.78
CA VAL A 822 -89.37 2.12 -50.62
C VAL A 822 -89.95 2.58 -49.27
N THR A 823 -89.93 1.75 -48.21
CA THR A 823 -90.56 2.02 -46.88
C THR A 823 -89.61 1.86 -45.68
N ILE A 824 -89.68 2.75 -44.67
CA ILE A 824 -88.84 2.72 -43.45
C ILE A 824 -89.33 1.69 -42.41
N ILE A 825 -88.40 0.89 -41.88
CA ILE A 825 -88.67 -0.13 -40.85
C ILE A 825 -87.70 -0.03 -39.65
N GLY A 826 -86.45 0.37 -39.85
CA GLY A 826 -85.44 0.49 -38.80
C GLY A 826 -84.31 1.46 -39.15
N ALA A 827 -83.53 1.89 -38.16
CA ALA A 827 -82.32 2.68 -38.40
C ALA A 827 -81.24 1.86 -39.14
N GLY A 828 -80.49 2.49 -40.06
CA GLY A 828 -79.46 1.84 -40.89
C GLY A 828 -79.35 2.44 -42.28
N SER A 829 -78.55 1.84 -43.17
CA SER A 829 -78.42 2.26 -44.58
C SER A 829 -78.41 1.06 -45.52
N THR A 830 -78.95 1.22 -46.74
CA THR A 830 -79.00 0.16 -47.75
C THR A 830 -79.19 0.69 -49.18
N THR A 831 -78.88 -0.14 -50.17
CA THR A 831 -78.75 0.23 -51.59
C THR A 831 -79.71 -0.57 -52.47
N ILE A 832 -80.28 0.09 -53.48
CA ILE A 832 -81.16 -0.48 -54.52
C ILE A 832 -80.35 -0.60 -55.83
N THR A 833 -80.29 -1.79 -56.46
CA THR A 833 -79.31 -2.12 -57.54
C THR A 833 -79.92 -2.75 -58.81
N VAL A 834 -79.27 -2.59 -59.97
CA VAL A 834 -79.70 -3.02 -61.33
C VAL A 834 -78.51 -3.47 -62.22
N SER A 835 -78.67 -4.46 -63.15
CA SER A 835 -77.54 -5.22 -63.77
C SER A 835 -77.68 -5.78 -65.22
N GLN A 836 -76.57 -6.13 -65.91
CA GLN A 836 -76.51 -6.76 -67.27
C GLN A 836 -75.28 -7.73 -67.47
N ALA A 837 -75.07 -8.31 -68.66
CA ALA A 837 -74.22 -9.48 -69.01
C ALA A 837 -73.01 -9.17 -69.97
N GLY A 838 -72.52 -10.12 -70.81
CA GLY A 838 -71.32 -10.01 -71.70
C GLY A 838 -71.04 -11.25 -72.62
N ASP A 839 -69.94 -11.28 -73.42
CA ASP A 839 -69.50 -12.46 -74.23
C ASP A 839 -67.95 -12.74 -74.29
N ALA A 840 -67.48 -13.45 -75.33
CA ALA A 840 -66.12 -14.03 -75.47
C ALA A 840 -65.19 -13.30 -76.48
N VAL A 841 -65.67 -12.31 -77.24
CA VAL A 841 -64.83 -11.35 -78.00
C VAL A 841 -65.02 -9.94 -77.44
N TYR A 842 -66.14 -9.67 -76.76
CA TYR A 842 -66.47 -8.39 -76.15
C TYR A 842 -66.83 -8.55 -74.66
N LEU A 843 -66.30 -7.65 -73.82
CA LEU A 843 -66.45 -7.72 -72.37
C LEU A 843 -67.85 -7.31 -71.87
N PRO A 844 -68.26 -7.73 -70.66
CA PRO A 844 -69.49 -7.33 -69.98
C PRO A 844 -69.83 -5.83 -69.88
N ALA A 845 -71.10 -5.54 -69.58
CA ALA A 845 -71.63 -4.22 -69.27
C ALA A 845 -71.83 -4.00 -67.75
N THR A 846 -71.81 -2.73 -67.30
CA THR A 846 -71.62 -2.37 -65.88
C THR A 846 -72.91 -2.06 -65.10
N ASN A 847 -73.06 -2.60 -63.88
CA ASN A 847 -74.23 -2.39 -63.02
C ASN A 847 -74.38 -0.93 -62.49
N ILE A 848 -75.57 -0.59 -61.97
CA ILE A 848 -75.94 0.75 -61.44
C ILE A 848 -76.76 0.64 -60.14
N SER A 849 -76.76 1.67 -59.27
CA SER A 849 -77.46 1.63 -57.97
C SER A 849 -77.70 3.01 -57.29
N PHE A 850 -78.53 3.07 -56.23
CA PHE A 850 -78.68 4.25 -55.34
C PHE A 850 -79.01 3.84 -53.88
N THR A 851 -78.77 4.71 -52.89
CA THR A 851 -78.77 4.39 -51.45
C THR A 851 -79.80 5.18 -50.62
N VAL A 852 -80.31 4.58 -49.54
CA VAL A 852 -81.23 5.18 -48.55
C VAL A 852 -80.69 4.97 -47.13
N THR A 853 -80.79 5.98 -46.27
CA THR A 853 -80.22 6.00 -44.91
C THR A 853 -81.21 6.54 -43.87
N VAL A 854 -81.40 5.80 -42.78
CA VAL A 854 -82.32 6.08 -41.66
C VAL A 854 -81.51 6.27 -40.37
N GLN A 855 -81.65 7.40 -39.68
CA GLN A 855 -80.86 7.78 -38.50
C GLN A 855 -81.54 7.41 -37.16
N PRO A 856 -80.79 6.97 -36.12
CA PRO A 856 -81.32 6.72 -34.76
C PRO A 856 -81.76 7.98 -33.99
N LYS A 857 -82.33 7.79 -32.79
CA LYS A 857 -82.84 8.85 -31.90
C LYS A 857 -82.02 9.00 -30.60
N GLU A 858 -81.71 10.23 -30.19
CA GLU A 858 -80.83 10.53 -29.04
C GLU A 858 -81.45 10.33 -27.64
N ILE A 859 -80.64 9.80 -26.71
CA ILE A 859 -80.88 9.61 -25.26
C ILE A 859 -79.56 9.91 -24.48
N THR A 860 -79.60 10.22 -23.17
CA THR A 860 -78.39 10.49 -22.34
C THR A 860 -78.33 9.68 -21.04
N VAL A 861 -77.13 9.20 -20.69
CA VAL A 861 -76.83 8.34 -19.51
C VAL A 861 -75.64 8.93 -18.71
N ASN A 862 -75.62 8.81 -17.38
CA ASN A 862 -74.52 9.31 -16.51
C ASN A 862 -74.11 8.28 -15.43
N ALA A 863 -72.80 8.05 -15.22
CA ALA A 863 -72.26 7.10 -14.23
C ALA A 863 -71.85 7.72 -12.87
N GLY A 864 -71.74 6.89 -11.83
CA GLY A 864 -71.22 7.25 -10.49
C GLY A 864 -69.73 6.88 -10.28
N SER A 865 -69.06 7.50 -9.30
CA SER A 865 -67.64 7.25 -8.95
C SER A 865 -67.46 6.26 -7.80
N LEU A 866 -66.33 5.53 -7.80
CA LEU A 866 -66.02 4.43 -6.87
C LEU A 866 -64.51 4.35 -6.54
N THR A 867 -64.11 3.55 -5.54
CA THR A 867 -62.69 3.28 -5.20
C THR A 867 -62.45 1.82 -4.77
N LYS A 868 -61.22 1.31 -4.94
CA LYS A 868 -60.74 0.01 -4.40
C LYS A 868 -59.23 0.01 -4.10
N ILE A 869 -58.71 -1.03 -3.42
CA ILE A 869 -57.27 -1.25 -3.23
C ILE A 869 -56.73 -2.17 -4.34
N TYR A 870 -55.45 -2.04 -4.67
CA TYR A 870 -54.75 -2.93 -5.61
C TYR A 870 -54.80 -4.39 -5.13
N GLY A 871 -55.36 -5.28 -5.96
CA GLY A 871 -55.61 -6.68 -5.60
C GLY A 871 -57.07 -7.02 -5.28
N ASP A 872 -57.93 -6.03 -5.02
CA ASP A 872 -59.34 -6.27 -4.71
C ASP A 872 -60.21 -6.41 -5.97
N SER A 873 -61.34 -7.11 -5.83
CA SER A 873 -62.38 -7.20 -6.85
C SER A 873 -63.11 -5.87 -7.05
N ASP A 874 -63.59 -5.61 -8.26
CA ASP A 874 -64.31 -4.36 -8.58
C ASP A 874 -65.65 -4.22 -7.85
N PRO A 875 -65.99 -3.01 -7.36
CA PRO A 875 -67.33 -2.68 -6.88
C PRO A 875 -68.33 -2.52 -8.04
N SER A 876 -69.62 -2.78 -7.78
CA SER A 876 -70.66 -2.76 -8.82
C SER A 876 -70.94 -1.35 -9.38
N PHE A 877 -70.84 -1.18 -10.69
CA PHE A 877 -71.10 0.08 -11.40
C PHE A 877 -72.59 0.47 -11.42
N THR A 878 -72.89 1.77 -11.42
CA THR A 878 -74.27 2.32 -11.36
C THR A 878 -74.43 3.57 -12.23
N TYR A 879 -75.66 3.83 -12.73
CA TYR A 879 -75.97 4.96 -13.63
C TYR A 879 -77.38 5.55 -13.49
N THR A 880 -77.61 6.67 -14.17
CA THR A 880 -78.89 7.39 -14.30
C THR A 880 -79.14 7.81 -15.76
N VAL A 881 -80.39 8.09 -16.16
CA VAL A 881 -80.77 8.45 -17.55
C VAL A 881 -81.71 9.67 -17.60
N ASN A 882 -81.75 10.39 -18.73
CA ASN A 882 -82.53 11.65 -18.85
C ASN A 882 -83.97 11.50 -19.41
N THR A 883 -84.23 10.55 -20.30
CA THR A 883 -85.55 10.34 -20.94
C THR A 883 -85.86 8.85 -21.13
N PRO A 884 -87.16 8.46 -21.10
CA PRO A 884 -87.58 7.09 -21.37
C PRO A 884 -87.59 6.78 -22.89
N LEU A 885 -87.44 5.50 -23.21
CA LEU A 885 -87.53 4.98 -24.58
C LEU A 885 -88.99 4.92 -25.07
N LEU A 886 -89.19 4.70 -26.38
CA LEU A 886 -90.52 4.54 -26.98
C LEU A 886 -91.09 3.12 -26.74
N GLY A 887 -92.36 2.92 -27.13
CA GLY A 887 -93.20 1.83 -26.68
C GLY A 887 -92.68 0.42 -27.01
N GLY A 888 -92.09 -0.24 -26.01
CA GLY A 888 -91.63 -1.63 -26.06
C GLY A 888 -90.13 -1.79 -25.80
N ASP A 889 -89.35 -0.74 -25.98
CA ASP A 889 -87.89 -0.76 -25.87
C ASP A 889 -87.41 -0.73 -24.41
N VAL A 890 -86.30 -1.40 -24.12
CA VAL A 890 -85.69 -1.48 -22.78
C VAL A 890 -84.16 -1.37 -22.83
N PHE A 891 -83.55 -0.79 -21.80
CA PHE A 891 -82.11 -0.82 -21.62
C PHE A 891 -81.64 -2.25 -21.28
N THR A 892 -80.56 -2.70 -21.92
CA THR A 892 -79.92 -4.00 -21.70
C THR A 892 -78.40 -3.88 -21.73
N GLY A 893 -77.67 -4.90 -21.27
CA GLY A 893 -76.22 -4.85 -21.09
C GLY A 893 -75.80 -4.19 -19.77
N ALA A 894 -74.50 -3.91 -19.63
CA ALA A 894 -73.89 -3.38 -18.43
C ALA A 894 -72.78 -2.37 -18.75
N LEU A 895 -72.52 -1.48 -17.77
CA LEU A 895 -71.30 -0.65 -17.73
C LEU A 895 -70.06 -1.51 -17.49
N ASP A 896 -68.92 -0.93 -17.80
CA ASP A 896 -67.58 -1.46 -17.52
C ASP A 896 -66.64 -0.28 -17.21
N ARG A 897 -65.34 -0.46 -17.37
CA ARG A 897 -64.34 0.62 -17.25
C ARG A 897 -63.17 0.46 -18.21
N ASP A 898 -62.27 1.44 -18.21
CA ASP A 898 -60.96 1.33 -18.83
C ASP A 898 -60.22 0.06 -18.34
N PRO A 899 -59.60 -0.72 -19.24
CA PRO A 899 -58.91 -1.95 -18.87
C PRO A 899 -57.58 -1.69 -18.15
N GLY A 900 -57.29 -2.50 -17.13
CA GLY A 900 -56.05 -2.50 -16.35
C GLY A 900 -56.29 -2.52 -14.84
N GLU A 901 -55.33 -3.01 -14.06
CA GLU A 901 -55.49 -3.18 -12.60
C GLU A 901 -54.58 -2.29 -11.75
N ASN A 902 -53.58 -1.63 -12.34
CA ASN A 902 -52.58 -0.83 -11.63
C ASN A 902 -53.21 0.32 -10.83
N THR A 903 -52.48 0.89 -9.89
CA THR A 903 -52.94 2.06 -9.15
C THR A 903 -53.09 3.26 -10.06
N GLY A 904 -54.22 3.96 -9.97
CA GLY A 904 -54.57 5.04 -10.90
C GLY A 904 -56.06 5.37 -10.90
N MET A 905 -56.48 6.10 -11.93
CA MET A 905 -57.87 6.49 -12.18
C MET A 905 -58.32 5.91 -13.52
N TYR A 906 -59.44 5.18 -13.52
CA TYR A 906 -60.02 4.50 -14.66
C TYR A 906 -61.38 5.10 -14.98
N GLN A 907 -61.66 5.45 -16.23
CA GLN A 907 -62.99 5.89 -16.66
C GLN A 907 -63.96 4.70 -16.61
N ILE A 908 -65.18 4.93 -16.11
CA ILE A 908 -66.29 3.98 -16.14
C ILE A 908 -67.01 4.19 -17.47
N LEU A 909 -67.01 3.17 -18.32
CA LEU A 909 -67.44 3.20 -19.72
C LEU A 909 -68.84 2.61 -19.89
N GLN A 910 -69.54 3.05 -20.94
CA GLN A 910 -70.85 2.53 -21.33
C GLN A 910 -70.84 1.01 -21.60
N ASN A 911 -69.76 0.51 -22.20
CA ASN A 911 -69.58 -0.86 -22.66
C ASN A 911 -70.82 -1.42 -23.41
N THR A 912 -71.50 -2.41 -22.85
CA THR A 912 -72.62 -3.11 -23.51
C THR A 912 -73.96 -2.47 -23.23
N LEU A 913 -74.03 -1.44 -22.38
CA LEU A 913 -75.28 -0.75 -22.05
C LEU A 913 -75.89 -0.10 -23.30
N THR A 914 -77.00 -0.65 -23.76
CA THR A 914 -77.68 -0.23 -25.00
C THR A 914 -79.19 -0.12 -24.82
N ALA A 915 -79.80 0.77 -25.61
CA ALA A 915 -81.23 0.94 -25.75
C ALA A 915 -81.80 0.27 -27.02
N GLY A 916 -80.95 -0.46 -27.76
CA GLY A 916 -81.28 -1.02 -29.08
C GLY A 916 -80.89 -0.12 -30.25
N PRO A 917 -80.86 -0.65 -31.49
CA PRO A 917 -80.28 0.02 -32.66
C PRO A 917 -81.02 1.27 -33.13
N ASN A 918 -82.23 1.52 -32.62
CA ASN A 918 -83.05 2.67 -32.95
C ASN A 918 -82.69 3.93 -32.14
N TYR A 919 -81.77 3.82 -31.17
CA TYR A 919 -81.33 4.93 -30.33
C TYR A 919 -79.82 5.13 -30.34
N ASN A 920 -79.41 6.39 -30.32
CA ASN A 920 -78.07 6.81 -29.95
C ASN A 920 -78.05 7.11 -28.45
N ILE A 921 -77.00 6.69 -27.75
CA ILE A 921 -76.76 7.03 -26.35
C ILE A 921 -75.57 8.00 -26.29
N THR A 922 -75.82 9.19 -25.73
CA THR A 922 -74.77 10.07 -25.20
C THR A 922 -74.45 9.63 -23.78
N PHE A 923 -73.26 9.08 -23.52
CA PHE A 923 -72.87 8.60 -22.20
C PHE A 923 -71.83 9.51 -21.53
N ASN A 924 -72.13 9.92 -20.29
CA ASN A 924 -71.26 10.74 -19.45
C ASN A 924 -70.54 9.84 -18.42
N SER A 925 -69.22 9.72 -18.59
CA SER A 925 -68.29 8.92 -17.79
C SER A 925 -68.09 9.43 -16.36
N ASN A 926 -67.54 8.58 -15.50
CA ASN A 926 -67.06 8.90 -14.16
C ASN A 926 -65.85 8.02 -13.79
N ILE A 927 -65.28 8.10 -12.57
CA ILE A 927 -63.99 7.47 -12.23
C ILE A 927 -64.09 6.35 -11.17
N LEU A 928 -63.40 5.23 -11.42
CA LEU A 928 -62.92 4.29 -10.40
C LEU A 928 -61.45 4.61 -10.05
N THR A 929 -61.11 4.78 -8.77
CA THR A 929 -59.72 4.96 -8.32
C THR A 929 -59.17 3.71 -7.61
N ILE A 930 -57.99 3.24 -8.02
CA ILE A 930 -57.27 2.11 -7.40
C ILE A 930 -56.08 2.64 -6.58
N THR A 931 -55.99 2.29 -5.30
CA THR A 931 -54.91 2.74 -4.38
C THR A 931 -53.88 1.64 -4.07
N PRO A 932 -52.62 1.97 -3.73
CA PRO A 932 -51.58 0.98 -3.42
C PRO A 932 -51.89 0.04 -2.27
N LYS A 933 -51.19 -1.10 -2.22
CA LYS A 933 -51.28 -2.12 -1.17
C LYS A 933 -49.96 -2.24 -0.40
N ASP A 934 -50.01 -2.51 0.90
CA ASP A 934 -48.80 -2.70 1.71
C ASP A 934 -48.08 -4.03 1.41
N LEU A 935 -46.74 -3.96 1.37
CA LEU A 935 -45.81 -5.04 1.10
C LEU A 935 -44.68 -5.03 2.14
N THR A 936 -44.54 -6.11 2.89
CA THR A 936 -43.48 -6.28 3.90
C THR A 936 -42.27 -6.97 3.28
N VAL A 937 -41.08 -6.43 3.53
CA VAL A 937 -39.80 -6.92 3.01
C VAL A 937 -38.84 -7.14 4.17
N THR A 938 -38.32 -8.36 4.28
CA THR A 938 -37.44 -8.82 5.35
C THR A 938 -36.07 -9.16 4.77
N ALA A 939 -34.99 -8.80 5.47
CA ALA A 939 -33.64 -9.22 5.11
C ALA A 939 -33.31 -10.55 5.80
N ASP A 940 -32.87 -11.53 5.01
CA ASP A 940 -32.59 -12.87 5.53
C ASP A 940 -31.25 -12.90 6.27
N ASP A 941 -31.20 -13.53 7.44
CA ASP A 941 -29.97 -13.78 8.18
C ASP A 941 -28.92 -14.55 7.34
N LYS A 942 -27.64 -14.26 7.62
CA LYS A 942 -26.47 -14.80 6.92
C LYS A 942 -25.34 -15.14 7.89
N THR A 943 -24.42 -15.99 7.42
CA THR A 943 -23.18 -16.34 8.12
C THR A 943 -22.02 -16.34 7.14
N ARG A 944 -20.81 -15.93 7.56
CA ARG A 944 -19.58 -16.08 6.78
C ARG A 944 -18.34 -16.27 7.68
N GLN A 945 -17.27 -16.79 7.11
CA GLN A 945 -15.96 -16.83 7.77
C GLN A 945 -15.18 -15.53 7.58
N TYR A 946 -14.29 -15.21 8.53
CA TYR A 946 -13.37 -14.09 8.43
C TYR A 946 -12.54 -14.15 7.14
N GLY A 947 -12.30 -13.01 6.50
CA GLY A 947 -11.58 -12.88 5.23
C GLY A 947 -12.38 -13.30 3.99
N VAL A 948 -13.46 -14.08 4.13
CA VAL A 948 -14.36 -14.43 3.03
C VAL A 948 -15.27 -13.25 2.69
N ALA A 949 -15.58 -13.05 1.41
CA ALA A 949 -16.55 -12.04 0.97
C ALA A 949 -17.93 -12.24 1.61
N ASN A 950 -18.72 -11.17 1.69
CA ASN A 950 -20.10 -11.28 2.14
C ASN A 950 -20.88 -12.21 1.17
N PRO A 951 -21.68 -13.16 1.69
CA PRO A 951 -22.62 -13.88 0.84
C PRO A 951 -23.66 -12.92 0.26
N PRO A 952 -24.33 -13.27 -0.85
CA PRO A 952 -25.44 -12.49 -1.38
C PRO A 952 -26.48 -12.20 -0.28
N LEU A 953 -26.73 -10.92 -0.04
CA LEU A 953 -27.75 -10.47 0.91
C LEU A 953 -29.11 -10.61 0.23
N THR A 954 -29.96 -11.51 0.74
CA THR A 954 -31.25 -11.83 0.13
C THR A 954 -32.40 -11.19 0.90
N LEU A 955 -33.49 -10.93 0.19
CA LEU A 955 -34.71 -10.32 0.70
C LEU A 955 -35.89 -11.26 0.48
N THR A 956 -36.67 -11.48 1.53
CA THR A 956 -37.95 -12.18 1.48
C THR A 956 -39.11 -11.17 1.52
N TYR A 957 -40.17 -11.44 0.75
CA TYR A 957 -41.29 -10.52 0.52
C TYR A 957 -42.61 -11.18 0.91
N SER A 958 -43.54 -10.41 1.50
CA SER A 958 -44.90 -10.87 1.79
C SER A 958 -45.91 -9.71 1.70
N GLY A 959 -47.09 -9.97 1.12
CA GLY A 959 -48.13 -8.96 0.90
C GLY A 959 -48.54 -8.73 -0.55
N PHE A 960 -47.81 -9.31 -1.52
CA PHE A 960 -48.17 -9.27 -2.96
C PHE A 960 -49.65 -9.63 -3.21
N ALA A 961 -50.25 -9.02 -4.22
CA ALA A 961 -51.57 -9.31 -4.75
C ALA A 961 -51.47 -10.26 -5.94
N PHE A 962 -52.62 -10.79 -6.38
CA PHE A 962 -52.73 -11.64 -7.57
C PHE A 962 -51.69 -12.79 -7.58
N THR A 963 -50.80 -12.80 -8.57
CA THR A 963 -49.63 -13.70 -8.67
C THR A 963 -48.33 -12.89 -8.80
N ASP A 964 -48.29 -11.68 -8.21
CA ASP A 964 -47.14 -10.79 -8.32
C ASP A 964 -45.92 -11.33 -7.57
N ASP A 965 -44.74 -11.05 -8.12
CA ASP A 965 -43.44 -11.33 -7.52
C ASP A 965 -42.53 -10.06 -7.61
N PRO A 966 -41.31 -10.07 -7.04
CA PRO A 966 -40.43 -8.89 -7.04
C PRO A 966 -40.11 -8.25 -8.41
N SER A 967 -40.39 -8.92 -9.53
CA SER A 967 -40.29 -8.35 -10.88
C SER A 967 -41.29 -7.22 -11.17
N VAL A 968 -42.41 -7.11 -10.42
CA VAL A 968 -43.38 -6.01 -10.60
C VAL A 968 -42.97 -4.70 -9.90
N LEU A 969 -41.83 -4.69 -9.21
CA LEU A 969 -41.32 -3.52 -8.50
C LEU A 969 -40.52 -2.63 -9.46
N THR A 970 -40.93 -1.36 -9.61
CA THR A 970 -40.26 -0.34 -10.44
C THR A 970 -38.81 -0.12 -10.02
N THR A 971 -38.50 -0.33 -8.74
CA THR A 971 -37.14 -0.56 -8.24
C THR A 971 -37.23 -1.50 -7.06
N ALA A 972 -36.47 -2.59 -7.04
CA ALA A 972 -36.40 -3.46 -5.87
C ALA A 972 -35.70 -2.74 -4.69
N PRO A 973 -36.16 -2.95 -3.45
CA PRO A 973 -35.37 -2.62 -2.26
C PRO A 973 -34.01 -3.35 -2.27
N VAL A 974 -33.01 -2.75 -1.63
CA VAL A 974 -31.64 -3.26 -1.59
C VAL A 974 -31.24 -3.55 -0.14
N ALA A 975 -30.77 -4.77 0.12
CA ALA A 975 -30.13 -5.14 1.38
C ALA A 975 -28.66 -4.68 1.40
N SER A 976 -28.20 -4.16 2.54
CA SER A 976 -26.83 -3.74 2.76
C SER A 976 -26.35 -4.10 4.17
N THR A 977 -25.04 -4.23 4.36
CA THR A 977 -24.43 -4.38 5.69
C THR A 977 -23.07 -3.71 5.70
N PHE A 978 -22.61 -3.25 6.88
CA PHE A 978 -21.29 -2.64 7.04
C PHE A 978 -20.17 -3.66 7.30
N ALA A 979 -20.47 -4.96 7.30
CA ALA A 979 -19.43 -5.97 7.25
C ALA A 979 -18.67 -5.89 5.90
N VAL A 980 -17.35 -5.92 5.96
CA VAL A 980 -16.44 -6.13 4.82
C VAL A 980 -15.67 -7.45 5.02
N PRO A 981 -14.94 -8.02 4.05
CA PRO A 981 -14.28 -9.32 4.24
C PRO A 981 -13.41 -9.40 5.50
N THR A 982 -12.71 -8.31 5.82
CA THR A 982 -11.85 -8.13 7.00
C THR A 982 -12.56 -7.61 8.26
N SER A 983 -13.89 -7.47 8.25
CA SER A 983 -14.65 -7.25 9.48
C SER A 983 -14.48 -8.43 10.43
N TRP A 984 -14.29 -8.12 11.71
CA TRP A 984 -13.94 -9.05 12.77
C TRP A 984 -15.08 -10.05 13.05
N PRO A 985 -14.81 -11.17 13.76
CA PRO A 985 -15.86 -12.06 14.24
C PRO A 985 -16.90 -11.32 15.10
N GLY A 986 -18.19 -11.61 14.89
CA GLY A 986 -19.29 -10.91 15.54
C GLY A 986 -20.50 -10.69 14.65
N ASP A 987 -21.48 -9.95 15.18
CA ASP A 987 -22.79 -9.73 14.55
C ASP A 987 -22.90 -8.36 13.87
N TYR A 988 -23.36 -8.36 12.62
CA TYR A 988 -23.51 -7.17 11.78
C TYR A 988 -24.95 -7.08 11.25
N PRO A 989 -25.69 -5.98 11.49
CA PRO A 989 -27.05 -5.85 10.94
C PRO A 989 -27.03 -5.79 9.41
N ILE A 990 -28.07 -6.35 8.80
CA ILE A 990 -28.42 -6.22 7.39
C ILE A 990 -29.63 -5.28 7.32
N THR A 991 -29.43 -4.08 6.79
CA THR A 991 -30.45 -3.04 6.65
C THR A 991 -30.99 -2.99 5.22
N ILE A 992 -32.24 -2.57 5.06
CA ILE A 992 -32.92 -2.45 3.77
C ILE A 992 -33.15 -0.97 3.46
N ALA A 993 -32.91 -0.56 2.22
CA ALA A 993 -33.19 0.80 1.75
C ALA A 993 -33.63 0.81 0.27
N GLY A 994 -34.16 1.95 -0.18
CA GLY A 994 -34.70 2.10 -1.53
C GLY A 994 -36.07 1.45 -1.70
N GLY A 995 -36.34 0.89 -2.88
CA GLY A 995 -37.65 0.34 -3.24
C GLY A 995 -38.58 1.41 -3.83
N THR A 996 -39.11 1.17 -5.04
CA THR A 996 -40.24 1.91 -5.60
C THR A 996 -41.18 0.98 -6.34
N SER A 997 -42.48 1.26 -6.27
CA SER A 997 -43.52 0.64 -7.09
C SER A 997 -44.67 1.63 -7.24
N ALA A 998 -45.43 1.54 -8.33
CA ALA A 998 -46.74 2.21 -8.41
C ALA A 998 -47.74 1.52 -7.46
N ASN A 999 -47.76 0.18 -7.48
CA ASN A 999 -48.82 -0.62 -6.89
C ASN A 999 -48.64 -0.93 -5.40
N TYR A 1000 -47.43 -0.73 -4.84
CA TYR A 1000 -47.09 -1.19 -3.49
C TYR A 1000 -46.39 -0.14 -2.61
N THR A 1001 -46.74 -0.13 -1.32
CA THR A 1001 -46.10 0.63 -0.23
C THR A 1001 -45.25 -0.31 0.65
N PHE A 1002 -44.01 0.08 0.96
CA PHE A 1002 -43.04 -0.82 1.62
C PHE A 1002 -42.98 -0.68 3.14
N THR A 1003 -42.86 -1.82 3.84
CA THR A 1003 -42.44 -1.91 5.25
C THR A 1003 -41.19 -2.79 5.35
N PHE A 1004 -40.16 -2.37 6.10
CA PHE A 1004 -38.86 -3.05 6.17
C PHE A 1004 -38.60 -3.72 7.52
N VAL A 1005 -38.05 -4.94 7.48
CA VAL A 1005 -37.59 -5.71 8.66
C VAL A 1005 -36.12 -6.09 8.47
N PRO A 1006 -35.19 -5.65 9.35
CA PRO A 1006 -33.75 -5.92 9.21
C PRO A 1006 -33.40 -7.37 9.61
N GLY A 1007 -32.26 -7.84 9.11
CA GLY A 1007 -31.66 -9.15 9.43
C GLY A 1007 -30.24 -9.02 9.99
N LYS A 1008 -29.50 -10.13 10.08
CA LYS A 1008 -28.18 -10.22 10.69
C LYS A 1008 -27.19 -11.06 9.90
N LEU A 1009 -26.01 -10.51 9.60
CA LEU A 1009 -24.84 -11.24 9.13
C LEU A 1009 -23.91 -11.56 10.30
N THR A 1010 -23.72 -12.85 10.58
CA THR A 1010 -22.79 -13.37 11.58
C THR A 1010 -21.43 -13.64 10.94
N VAL A 1011 -20.34 -13.15 11.55
CA VAL A 1011 -18.96 -13.48 11.15
C VAL A 1011 -18.38 -14.47 12.14
N GLU A 1012 -17.98 -15.65 11.65
CA GLU A 1012 -17.50 -16.77 12.46
C GLU A 1012 -16.14 -16.48 13.13
N ALA A 1013 -15.93 -17.09 14.30
CA ALA A 1013 -14.69 -16.98 15.06
C ALA A 1013 -13.51 -17.71 14.37
N ILE A 1014 -12.31 -17.15 14.53
CA ILE A 1014 -11.07 -17.69 13.97
C ILE A 1014 -10.52 -18.79 14.88
N LEU A 1015 -10.20 -19.95 14.32
CA LEU A 1015 -9.58 -21.06 15.06
C LEU A 1015 -8.07 -21.10 14.78
N LEU A 1016 -7.24 -21.03 15.82
CA LEU A 1016 -5.79 -21.21 15.74
C LEU A 1016 -5.37 -22.51 16.46
N ASN A 1017 -4.53 -23.30 15.79
CA ASN A 1017 -4.01 -24.57 16.28
C ASN A 1017 -2.47 -24.59 16.23
N ILE A 1018 -1.82 -24.73 17.39
CA ILE A 1018 -0.35 -24.74 17.54
C ILE A 1018 0.15 -26.18 17.39
N HIS A 1019 0.85 -26.48 16.29
CA HIS A 1019 1.31 -27.83 15.96
C HIS A 1019 2.82 -28.06 16.15
N GLU A 1020 3.59 -27.00 16.41
CA GLU A 1020 4.97 -27.09 16.92
C GLU A 1020 5.11 -26.16 18.14
N GLN A 1021 5.54 -26.70 19.27
CA GLN A 1021 5.80 -25.96 20.51
C GLN A 1021 7.31 -25.75 20.66
N PRO A 1022 7.77 -24.63 21.25
CA PRO A 1022 9.19 -24.46 21.54
C PRO A 1022 9.69 -25.51 22.52
N SER A 1023 10.91 -26.00 22.28
CA SER A 1023 11.61 -26.92 23.17
C SER A 1023 12.62 -26.18 24.04
N GLY A 1024 12.81 -26.64 25.28
CA GLY A 1024 13.82 -26.08 26.18
C GLY A 1024 15.25 -26.23 25.63
N SER A 1025 16.14 -25.34 26.04
CA SER A 1025 17.52 -25.24 25.51
C SER A 1025 18.54 -25.03 26.63
N MET A 1026 19.68 -25.69 26.50
CA MET A 1026 20.84 -25.53 27.38
C MET A 1026 21.98 -24.92 26.57
N ILE A 1027 22.49 -23.78 27.01
CA ILE A 1027 23.57 -23.05 26.33
C ILE A 1027 24.67 -22.64 27.31
N CYS A 1028 25.84 -22.37 26.76
CA CYS A 1028 26.91 -21.70 27.48
C CYS A 1028 26.75 -20.18 27.35
N ALA A 1029 27.40 -19.44 28.25
CA ALA A 1029 27.80 -18.07 28.01
C ALA A 1029 28.52 -17.94 26.64
N ASP A 1030 28.39 -16.77 26.02
CA ASP A 1030 28.70 -16.43 24.63
C ASP A 1030 27.95 -17.22 23.52
N ALA A 1031 27.25 -18.33 23.83
CA ALA A 1031 26.39 -19.05 22.90
C ALA A 1031 24.96 -18.46 22.81
N ARG A 1032 24.16 -18.98 21.86
CA ARG A 1032 22.78 -18.58 21.60
C ARG A 1032 21.86 -19.79 21.48
N ALA A 1033 20.62 -19.67 21.96
CA ALA A 1033 19.56 -20.65 21.73
C ALA A 1033 18.63 -20.17 20.61
N THR A 1034 18.02 -21.11 19.88
CA THR A 1034 16.93 -20.83 18.92
C THR A 1034 15.69 -21.59 19.36
N PHE A 1035 14.56 -20.88 19.44
CA PHE A 1035 13.24 -21.43 19.72
C PHE A 1035 12.37 -21.32 18.45
N ASN A 1036 11.61 -22.38 18.17
CA ASN A 1036 10.71 -22.46 17.01
C ASN A 1036 9.27 -22.73 17.48
N THR A 1037 8.31 -22.35 16.66
CA THR A 1037 6.90 -22.73 16.80
C THR A 1037 6.21 -22.63 15.44
N ALA A 1038 5.11 -23.34 15.26
CA ALA A 1038 4.34 -23.29 14.03
C ALA A 1038 2.84 -23.50 14.33
N VAL A 1039 2.01 -22.74 13.61
CA VAL A 1039 0.56 -22.71 13.79
C VAL A 1039 -0.16 -22.87 12.47
N THR A 1040 -1.35 -23.46 12.54
CA THR A 1040 -2.35 -23.47 11.47
C THR A 1040 -3.54 -22.66 11.92
N VAL A 1041 -4.13 -21.88 11.01
CA VAL A 1041 -5.31 -21.05 11.29
C VAL A 1041 -6.39 -21.35 10.27
N THR A 1042 -7.63 -21.42 10.76
CA THR A 1042 -8.83 -21.70 9.95
C THR A 1042 -9.78 -20.51 10.04
N PRO A 1043 -10.12 -19.86 8.91
CA PRO A 1043 -9.55 -20.05 7.57
C PRO A 1043 -8.12 -19.51 7.44
N SER A 1044 -7.32 -20.07 6.52
CA SER A 1044 -5.87 -19.80 6.38
C SER A 1044 -5.49 -18.42 5.83
N ILE A 1045 -6.45 -17.50 5.75
CA ILE A 1045 -6.30 -16.12 5.28
C ILE A 1045 -6.33 -15.09 6.42
N ALA A 1046 -6.55 -15.54 7.66
CA ALA A 1046 -6.42 -14.69 8.84
C ALA A 1046 -4.93 -14.38 9.12
N PRO A 1047 -4.53 -13.10 9.29
CA PRO A 1047 -3.16 -12.76 9.61
C PRO A 1047 -2.79 -13.24 11.02
N VAL A 1048 -1.64 -13.90 11.14
CA VAL A 1048 -1.01 -14.26 12.42
C VAL A 1048 0.20 -13.37 12.63
N THR A 1049 0.22 -12.61 13.71
CA THR A 1049 1.46 -12.00 14.21
C THR A 1049 2.01 -12.83 15.36
N TYR A 1050 3.25 -13.28 15.20
CA TYR A 1050 4.05 -13.89 16.26
C TYR A 1050 4.64 -12.78 17.13
N GLN A 1051 4.79 -13.03 18.42
CA GLN A 1051 5.53 -12.16 19.34
C GLN A 1051 6.10 -13.02 20.47
N TRP A 1052 7.42 -13.25 20.48
CA TRP A 1052 8.02 -14.00 21.58
C TRP A 1052 8.04 -13.18 22.87
N GLN A 1053 7.84 -13.87 23.98
CA GLN A 1053 7.83 -13.30 25.33
C GLN A 1053 8.85 -14.04 26.20
N TYR A 1054 9.43 -13.33 27.15
CA TYR A 1054 10.30 -13.86 28.20
C TYR A 1054 9.62 -13.75 29.58
N SER A 1055 9.87 -14.71 30.46
CA SER A 1055 9.55 -14.64 31.89
C SER A 1055 10.71 -15.24 32.71
N ALA A 1056 10.97 -14.70 33.90
CA ALA A 1056 11.95 -15.29 34.82
C ALA A 1056 11.43 -16.55 35.54
N ASP A 1057 10.11 -16.75 35.63
CA ASP A 1057 9.48 -17.85 36.40
C ASP A 1057 8.60 -18.81 35.58
N GLY A 1058 8.33 -18.49 34.31
CA GLY A 1058 7.55 -19.33 33.39
C GLY A 1058 6.03 -19.31 33.60
N SER A 1059 5.54 -18.53 34.57
CA SER A 1059 4.14 -18.46 34.99
C SER A 1059 3.56 -17.04 34.93
N THR A 1060 4.32 -16.03 35.39
CA THR A 1060 3.94 -14.62 35.47
C THR A 1060 5.02 -13.72 34.85
N GLY A 1061 4.85 -12.39 34.89
CA GLY A 1061 5.91 -11.45 34.49
C GLY A 1061 6.34 -11.53 33.02
N TRP A 1062 5.47 -12.02 32.13
CA TRP A 1062 5.78 -12.19 30.71
C TRP A 1062 5.95 -10.86 29.98
N SER A 1063 7.13 -10.60 29.43
CA SER A 1063 7.50 -9.39 28.69
C SER A 1063 7.80 -9.69 27.21
N ASP A 1064 7.24 -8.91 26.29
CA ASP A 1064 7.51 -9.03 24.85
C ASP A 1064 8.98 -8.74 24.49
N LEU A 1065 9.54 -9.53 23.59
CA LEU A 1065 10.92 -9.45 23.11
C LEU A 1065 10.98 -8.67 21.78
N SER A 1066 11.76 -7.59 21.75
CA SER A 1066 11.84 -6.74 20.55
C SER A 1066 12.45 -7.47 19.35
N GLN A 1067 11.90 -7.20 18.16
CA GLN A 1067 12.24 -7.85 16.88
C GLN A 1067 12.04 -9.38 16.84
N ALA A 1068 11.37 -9.97 17.84
CA ALA A 1068 11.02 -11.39 17.87
C ALA A 1068 9.60 -11.65 17.34
N SER A 1069 9.32 -11.21 16.10
CA SER A 1069 7.99 -11.26 15.47
C SER A 1069 7.79 -12.38 14.45
N THR A 1070 8.66 -13.40 14.48
CA THR A 1070 8.70 -14.54 13.55
C THR A 1070 8.45 -15.88 14.26
N ALA A 1071 8.04 -16.88 13.48
CA ALA A 1071 7.84 -18.27 13.92
C ALA A 1071 9.10 -18.94 14.55
N SER A 1072 10.29 -18.39 14.27
CA SER A 1072 11.54 -18.72 14.94
C SER A 1072 12.13 -17.48 15.61
N PHE A 1073 12.76 -17.64 16.77
CA PHE A 1073 13.47 -16.60 17.51
C PHE A 1073 14.80 -17.12 18.05
N GLN A 1074 15.86 -16.32 17.90
CA GLN A 1074 17.19 -16.63 18.45
C GLN A 1074 17.57 -15.63 19.54
N THR A 1075 18.07 -16.15 20.67
CA THR A 1075 18.53 -15.32 21.79
C THR A 1075 19.81 -14.54 21.46
N LYS A 1076 20.08 -13.48 22.22
CA LYS A 1076 21.42 -12.85 22.19
C LYS A 1076 22.44 -13.77 22.86
N ALA A 1077 23.72 -13.52 22.61
CA ALA A 1077 24.80 -14.13 23.40
C ALA A 1077 24.71 -13.63 24.86
N ASN A 1078 25.02 -14.49 25.83
CA ASN A 1078 24.90 -14.20 27.27
C ASN A 1078 23.48 -13.81 27.73
N THR A 1079 22.44 -14.38 27.10
CA THR A 1079 21.05 -14.17 27.56
C THR A 1079 20.82 -14.93 28.87
N PRO A 1080 20.27 -14.30 29.93
CA PRO A 1080 19.98 -14.95 31.21
C PRO A 1080 19.07 -16.17 31.09
N SER A 1081 19.22 -17.12 32.02
CA SER A 1081 18.29 -18.24 32.17
C SER A 1081 16.87 -17.76 32.51
N GLY A 1082 15.86 -18.46 32.00
CA GLY A 1082 14.43 -18.15 32.16
C GLY A 1082 13.60 -18.80 31.07
N PHE A 1083 12.34 -18.40 30.92
CA PHE A 1083 11.35 -19.08 30.07
C PHE A 1083 10.95 -18.24 28.86
N TYR A 1084 10.74 -18.90 27.73
CA TYR A 1084 10.36 -18.31 26.45
C TYR A 1084 9.05 -18.92 25.94
N ARG A 1085 8.11 -18.11 25.49
CA ARG A 1085 6.91 -18.57 24.77
C ARG A 1085 6.61 -17.65 23.60
N CYS A 1086 5.95 -18.15 22.57
CA CYS A 1086 5.41 -17.31 21.51
C CYS A 1086 3.97 -16.94 21.83
N LYS A 1087 3.65 -15.66 21.76
CA LYS A 1087 2.28 -15.14 21.64
C LYS A 1087 1.90 -15.15 20.16
N PHE A 1088 0.69 -15.61 19.85
CA PHE A 1088 0.08 -15.51 18.53
C PHE A 1088 -1.16 -14.64 18.63
N THR A 1089 -1.18 -13.51 17.94
CA THR A 1089 -2.39 -12.68 17.83
C THR A 1089 -3.05 -12.95 16.48
N VAL A 1090 -4.35 -13.24 16.52
CA VAL A 1090 -5.27 -13.25 15.37
C VAL A 1090 -6.41 -12.26 15.65
N PRO A 1091 -7.15 -11.78 14.62
CA PRO A 1091 -8.26 -10.84 14.83
C PRO A 1091 -9.28 -11.32 15.89
N GLY A 1092 -9.31 -10.64 17.04
CA GLY A 1092 -10.20 -10.92 18.16
C GLY A 1092 -9.63 -11.77 19.31
N THR A 1093 -8.52 -12.51 19.14
CA THR A 1093 -8.04 -13.46 20.16
C THR A 1093 -6.51 -13.60 20.19
N ASP A 1094 -5.95 -13.63 21.40
CA ASP A 1094 -4.56 -14.01 21.66
C ASP A 1094 -4.45 -15.48 22.09
N PHE A 1095 -3.48 -16.20 21.52
CA PHE A 1095 -3.07 -17.55 21.88
C PHE A 1095 -1.60 -17.54 22.34
N TYR A 1096 -1.18 -18.56 23.09
CA TYR A 1096 0.18 -18.67 23.61
C TYR A 1096 0.73 -20.08 23.44
N SER A 1097 2.00 -20.21 23.07
CA SER A 1097 2.72 -21.48 23.12
C SER A 1097 2.95 -21.91 24.56
N GLN A 1098 3.33 -23.17 24.75
CA GLN A 1098 3.89 -23.62 26.01
C GLN A 1098 5.21 -22.87 26.29
N PRO A 1099 5.56 -22.61 27.57
CA PRO A 1099 6.88 -22.11 27.97
C PRO A 1099 7.99 -23.13 27.70
N ALA A 1100 9.08 -22.67 27.11
CA ALA A 1100 10.34 -23.40 26.96
C ALA A 1100 11.42 -22.78 27.85
N GLU A 1101 12.09 -23.60 28.65
CA GLU A 1101 13.15 -23.16 29.56
C GLU A 1101 14.49 -22.96 28.82
N LEU A 1102 15.18 -21.85 29.12
CA LEU A 1102 16.56 -21.60 28.75
C LEU A 1102 17.43 -21.70 30.01
N THR A 1103 18.43 -22.58 29.96
CA THR A 1103 19.48 -22.65 31.00
C THR A 1103 20.80 -22.21 30.41
N MET A 1104 21.32 -21.07 30.89
CA MET A 1104 22.67 -20.59 30.57
C MET A 1104 23.67 -21.02 31.65
N PHE A 1105 24.71 -21.74 31.24
CA PHE A 1105 25.87 -22.07 32.08
C PHE A 1105 27.02 -21.07 31.86
N PRO A 1106 27.71 -20.58 32.91
CA PRO A 1106 28.87 -19.71 32.73
C PRO A 1106 30.04 -20.45 32.07
N LEU A 1107 30.91 -19.73 31.35
CA LEU A 1107 32.16 -20.33 30.87
C LEU A 1107 33.05 -20.73 32.06
N PRO A 1108 33.74 -21.88 32.01
CA PRO A 1108 34.65 -22.28 33.08
C PRO A 1108 35.83 -21.31 33.16
N GLY A 1109 36.14 -20.90 34.40
CA GLY A 1109 37.32 -20.09 34.72
C GLY A 1109 38.60 -20.92 34.62
N ILE A 1110 39.02 -21.24 33.40
CA ILE A 1110 40.26 -21.97 33.13
C ILE A 1110 41.45 -21.14 33.63
N ARG A 1111 42.41 -21.82 34.26
CA ARG A 1111 43.66 -21.21 34.74
C ARG A 1111 44.86 -22.02 34.31
N ALA A 1112 45.79 -21.37 33.62
CA ALA A 1112 47.06 -21.91 33.16
C ALA A 1112 48.20 -21.55 34.13
N ALA A 1113 49.08 -22.52 34.38
CA ALA A 1113 50.24 -22.39 35.24
C ALA A 1113 51.45 -23.14 34.65
N LYS A 1114 52.64 -22.84 35.17
CA LYS A 1114 53.91 -23.54 34.86
C LYS A 1114 54.69 -23.77 36.16
N SER A 1115 55.43 -24.86 36.26
CA SER A 1115 56.29 -25.15 37.42
C SER A 1115 57.55 -24.29 37.46
N ASN A 1116 58.08 -23.92 36.30
CA ASN A 1116 59.33 -23.20 36.10
C ASN A 1116 59.39 -22.65 34.66
N ASP A 1117 60.44 -21.89 34.36
CA ASP A 1117 60.90 -21.64 32.99
C ASP A 1117 62.05 -22.59 32.62
N ILE A 1118 62.40 -22.67 31.33
CA ILE A 1118 63.41 -23.60 30.83
C ILE A 1118 64.77 -22.92 30.75
N ASP A 1119 65.74 -23.52 31.40
CA ASP A 1119 67.12 -23.05 31.52
C ASP A 1119 68.09 -24.23 31.70
N CYS A 1120 69.31 -23.96 32.15
CA CYS A 1120 70.31 -25.00 32.43
C CYS A 1120 70.21 -25.62 33.84
N ALA A 1121 69.12 -25.36 34.58
CA ALA A 1121 68.72 -26.11 35.78
C ALA A 1121 67.49 -27.00 35.52
N PHE A 1122 66.59 -26.59 34.61
CA PHE A 1122 65.36 -27.29 34.26
C PHE A 1122 65.20 -27.38 32.72
N ASN A 1123 65.43 -28.57 32.16
CA ASN A 1123 65.33 -28.84 30.72
C ASN A 1123 63.88 -28.97 30.19
N SER A 1124 62.88 -28.79 31.07
CA SER A 1124 61.46 -28.94 30.80
C SER A 1124 60.66 -28.15 31.83
N ALA A 1125 59.43 -27.77 31.49
CA ALA A 1125 58.48 -27.13 32.40
C ALA A 1125 57.18 -27.94 32.44
N ARG A 1126 56.70 -28.34 33.62
CA ARG A 1126 55.36 -28.92 33.73
C ARG A 1126 54.34 -27.79 33.70
N LEU A 1127 53.46 -27.81 32.71
CA LEU A 1127 52.28 -26.96 32.68
C LEU A 1127 51.21 -27.52 33.61
N GLY A 1128 50.30 -26.67 34.05
CA GLY A 1128 49.10 -27.06 34.79
C GLY A 1128 47.90 -26.28 34.29
N ALA A 1129 46.80 -26.97 34.04
CA ALA A 1129 45.49 -26.39 33.78
C ALA A 1129 44.51 -26.84 34.87
N SER A 1130 43.62 -25.92 35.24
CA SER A 1130 42.54 -26.15 36.20
C SER A 1130 41.28 -25.40 35.75
N GLY A 1131 40.11 -25.78 36.27
CA GLY A 1131 38.83 -25.15 35.97
C GLY A 1131 37.90 -25.91 34.99
N GLY A 1132 38.40 -26.96 34.33
CA GLY A 1132 37.61 -27.84 33.45
C GLY A 1132 37.71 -29.34 33.82
N VAL A 1133 36.95 -30.18 33.12
CA VAL A 1133 37.00 -31.65 33.19
C VAL A 1133 37.82 -32.27 32.06
N SER A 1134 38.00 -31.55 30.95
CA SER A 1134 38.92 -31.92 29.85
C SER A 1134 39.64 -30.69 29.32
N TYR A 1135 40.80 -30.89 28.69
CA TYR A 1135 41.73 -29.81 28.30
C TYR A 1135 42.33 -30.07 26.92
N GLN A 1136 42.72 -28.99 26.24
CA GLN A 1136 43.44 -29.03 24.97
C GLN A 1136 44.42 -27.84 24.89
N TRP A 1137 45.71 -28.11 24.82
CA TRP A 1137 46.80 -27.14 24.74
C TRP A 1137 47.23 -26.90 23.29
N THR A 1138 47.54 -25.64 22.96
CA THR A 1138 48.02 -25.21 21.64
C THR A 1138 49.15 -24.16 21.79
N PRO A 1139 50.22 -24.21 20.98
CA PRO A 1139 50.56 -25.27 20.01
C PRO A 1139 50.85 -26.60 20.71
N ALA A 1140 50.58 -27.72 20.05
CA ALA A 1140 50.91 -29.05 20.59
C ALA A 1140 52.42 -29.40 20.46
N GLY A 1141 53.18 -28.60 19.70
CA GLY A 1141 54.61 -28.80 19.51
C GLY A 1141 55.40 -28.63 20.82
N GLY A 1142 56.21 -29.63 21.14
CA GLY A 1142 56.99 -29.66 22.38
C GLY A 1142 56.17 -29.95 23.63
N LEU A 1143 54.97 -30.54 23.53
CA LEU A 1143 54.22 -31.09 24.66
C LEU A 1143 54.21 -32.62 24.63
N ASP A 1144 54.25 -33.27 25.78
CA ASP A 1144 54.14 -34.74 25.90
C ASP A 1144 52.71 -35.27 25.59
N ASN A 1145 51.68 -34.58 26.08
CA ASN A 1145 50.27 -34.86 25.79
C ASN A 1145 49.45 -33.56 25.85
N ALA A 1146 49.19 -32.97 24.68
CA ALA A 1146 48.42 -31.74 24.56
C ALA A 1146 46.96 -31.82 25.10
N ASN A 1147 46.42 -32.99 25.41
CA ASN A 1147 45.08 -33.14 26.00
C ASN A 1147 45.10 -33.37 27.52
N SER A 1148 46.29 -33.34 28.14
CA SER A 1148 46.46 -33.51 29.59
C SER A 1148 46.11 -32.23 30.36
N PRO A 1149 45.58 -32.31 31.60
CA PRO A 1149 45.56 -31.18 32.52
C PRO A 1149 46.97 -30.73 32.96
N ASN A 1150 48.00 -31.57 32.86
CA ASN A 1150 49.32 -31.27 33.43
C ASN A 1150 50.54 -31.71 32.57
N PRO A 1151 50.60 -31.35 31.27
CA PRO A 1151 51.63 -31.83 30.35
C PRO A 1151 53.02 -31.29 30.68
N ILE A 1152 54.04 -32.01 30.23
CA ILE A 1152 55.44 -31.57 30.23
C ILE A 1152 55.70 -30.84 28.91
N ALA A 1153 56.18 -29.60 29.02
CA ALA A 1153 56.62 -28.76 27.90
C ALA A 1153 58.16 -28.78 27.77
N THR A 1154 58.65 -28.97 26.54
CA THR A 1154 60.06 -28.89 26.14
C THR A 1154 60.26 -28.04 24.87
N PRO A 1155 59.77 -26.79 24.79
CA PRO A 1155 60.05 -25.92 23.66
C PRO A 1155 61.53 -25.52 23.57
N ASP A 1156 62.02 -25.33 22.35
CA ASP A 1156 63.40 -24.91 22.03
C ASP A 1156 63.61 -23.39 22.08
N ARG A 1157 62.54 -22.64 22.42
CA ARG A 1157 62.46 -21.18 22.45
C ARG A 1157 61.32 -20.73 23.36
N THR A 1158 61.32 -19.47 23.79
CA THR A 1158 60.21 -18.89 24.55
C THR A 1158 58.89 -19.06 23.79
N THR A 1159 57.93 -19.77 24.41
CA THR A 1159 56.70 -20.25 23.77
C THR A 1159 55.50 -19.97 24.66
N THR A 1160 54.44 -19.36 24.11
CA THR A 1160 53.15 -19.18 24.78
C THR A 1160 52.21 -20.30 24.40
N TYR A 1161 51.73 -21.04 25.41
CA TYR A 1161 50.73 -22.08 25.26
C TYR A 1161 49.35 -21.56 25.71
N LEU A 1162 48.35 -21.72 24.84
CA LEU A 1162 46.93 -21.51 25.11
C LEU A 1162 46.30 -22.85 25.47
N VAL A 1163 45.69 -22.96 26.66
CA VAL A 1163 44.81 -24.09 27.01
C VAL A 1163 43.36 -23.69 26.85
N THR A 1164 42.61 -24.50 26.11
CA THR A 1164 41.14 -24.50 26.12
C THR A 1164 40.69 -25.64 27.03
N GLY A 1165 39.85 -25.35 28.01
CA GLY A 1165 39.28 -26.35 28.93
C GLY A 1165 37.76 -26.42 28.80
N THR A 1166 37.21 -27.64 28.77
CA THR A 1166 35.76 -27.89 28.74
C THR A 1166 35.29 -28.32 30.13
N ASP A 1167 34.12 -27.87 30.58
CA ASP A 1167 33.52 -28.25 31.87
C ASP A 1167 32.52 -29.42 31.76
N GLY A 1168 31.87 -29.76 32.88
CA GLY A 1168 30.87 -30.82 32.94
C GLY A 1168 29.55 -30.53 32.20
N ASN A 1169 29.31 -29.28 31.81
CA ASN A 1169 28.14 -28.85 31.03
C ASN A 1169 28.48 -28.75 29.52
N GLY A 1170 29.73 -29.02 29.12
CA GLY A 1170 30.22 -28.89 27.75
C GLY A 1170 30.74 -27.49 27.38
N CYS A 1171 30.77 -26.56 28.33
CA CYS A 1171 31.18 -25.17 28.12
C CYS A 1171 32.69 -25.00 28.13
N LYS A 1172 33.21 -24.11 27.26
CA LYS A 1172 34.63 -23.99 26.96
C LYS A 1172 35.19 -22.63 27.32
N GLY A 1173 36.13 -22.60 28.27
CA GLY A 1173 36.94 -21.42 28.59
C GLY A 1173 38.39 -21.61 28.10
N SER A 1174 39.22 -20.57 28.20
CA SER A 1174 40.64 -20.69 27.86
C SER A 1174 41.53 -19.71 28.62
N ASP A 1175 42.80 -20.07 28.80
CA ASP A 1175 43.84 -19.24 29.43
C ASP A 1175 45.22 -19.47 28.78
N ARG A 1176 46.18 -18.56 28.98
CA ARG A 1176 47.50 -18.58 28.34
C ARG A 1176 48.65 -18.53 29.36
N ILE A 1177 49.67 -19.36 29.15
CA ILE A 1177 50.93 -19.32 29.91
C ILE A 1177 52.13 -19.27 28.97
N THR A 1178 53.11 -18.43 29.28
CA THR A 1178 54.37 -18.34 28.54
C THR A 1178 55.47 -19.06 29.29
N VAL A 1179 56.09 -20.06 28.67
CA VAL A 1179 57.34 -20.68 29.12
C VAL A 1179 58.49 -19.95 28.44
N THR A 1180 59.34 -19.30 29.23
CA THR A 1180 60.57 -18.64 28.80
C THR A 1180 61.66 -19.69 28.58
N TYR A 1181 62.50 -19.50 27.57
CA TYR A 1181 63.68 -20.33 27.32
C TYR A 1181 64.95 -19.47 27.39
N THR A 1182 65.89 -19.83 28.27
CA THR A 1182 67.12 -19.05 28.52
C THR A 1182 68.36 -19.96 28.42
N PRO A 1183 69.13 -19.91 27.32
CA PRO A 1183 70.43 -20.59 27.25
C PRO A 1183 71.47 -19.84 28.10
N SER A 1184 72.37 -20.57 28.78
CA SER A 1184 73.41 -19.98 29.63
C SER A 1184 74.80 -19.93 28.98
N GLU A 1185 75.58 -18.89 29.33
CA GLU A 1185 76.93 -18.70 28.80
C GLU A 1185 78.01 -19.39 29.64
N TYR A 1186 78.71 -20.35 29.04
CA TYR A 1186 79.85 -21.05 29.64
C TYR A 1186 81.19 -20.52 29.12
N ASN A 1187 81.72 -19.50 29.79
CA ASN A 1187 82.96 -18.80 29.45
C ASN A 1187 84.22 -19.46 30.04
N VAL A 1188 85.35 -19.39 29.34
CA VAL A 1188 86.68 -19.90 29.77
C VAL A 1188 87.72 -18.78 29.64
N PRO A 1189 88.63 -18.58 30.60
CA PRO A 1189 89.72 -17.60 30.46
C PRO A 1189 90.62 -17.87 29.26
N ASN A 1190 91.30 -16.83 28.77
CA ASN A 1190 92.32 -16.91 27.70
C ASN A 1190 93.74 -16.52 28.18
N ALA A 1191 93.89 -16.04 29.40
CA ALA A 1191 95.17 -15.83 30.08
C ALA A 1191 95.00 -16.01 31.60
N PHE A 1192 96.08 -16.31 32.31
CA PHE A 1192 96.08 -16.35 33.78
C PHE A 1192 97.47 -16.04 34.37
N THR A 1193 97.46 -15.60 35.63
CA THR A 1193 98.62 -15.02 36.36
C THR A 1193 98.74 -15.65 37.75
N PRO A 1194 99.46 -16.78 37.91
CA PRO A 1194 99.70 -17.40 39.21
C PRO A 1194 100.69 -16.58 40.06
N ASN A 1195 100.21 -15.48 40.63
CA ASN A 1195 100.92 -14.56 41.52
C ASN A 1195 100.40 -14.60 42.98
N ASN A 1196 99.30 -15.32 43.24
CA ASN A 1196 98.63 -15.45 44.54
C ASN A 1196 97.97 -14.15 45.05
N ASP A 1197 97.43 -13.31 44.15
CA ASP A 1197 96.64 -12.11 44.49
C ASP A 1197 95.12 -12.38 44.66
N GLY A 1198 94.67 -13.59 44.33
CA GLY A 1198 93.27 -14.02 44.42
C GLY A 1198 92.49 -13.96 43.10
N LYS A 1199 93.08 -13.35 42.05
CA LYS A 1199 92.50 -13.23 40.71
C LYS A 1199 93.37 -13.97 39.69
N ASN A 1200 92.73 -14.87 38.94
CA ASN A 1200 93.38 -15.63 37.87
C ASN A 1200 94.64 -16.42 38.33
N ASP A 1201 94.73 -16.83 39.60
CA ASP A 1201 95.89 -17.59 40.12
C ASP A 1201 96.00 -19.00 39.54
N CYS A 1202 94.94 -19.49 38.90
CA CYS A 1202 94.91 -20.80 38.29
C CYS A 1202 93.98 -20.84 37.08
N PHE A 1203 94.36 -21.61 36.05
CA PHE A 1203 93.55 -21.80 34.85
C PHE A 1203 92.48 -22.89 35.06
N GLY A 1204 91.21 -22.51 35.02
CA GLY A 1204 90.09 -23.44 35.17
C GLY A 1204 88.73 -22.75 35.08
N VAL A 1205 87.66 -23.55 35.11
CA VAL A 1205 86.28 -23.11 34.86
C VAL A 1205 85.56 -22.61 36.13
N ARG A 1206 86.16 -21.65 36.84
CA ARG A 1206 85.72 -21.16 38.17
C ARG A 1206 84.25 -20.70 38.30
N HIS A 1207 83.48 -20.61 37.21
CA HIS A 1207 82.08 -20.17 37.20
C HIS A 1207 81.09 -21.15 36.54
N TRP A 1208 81.50 -22.38 36.18
CA TRP A 1208 80.60 -23.36 35.55
C TRP A 1208 79.75 -24.08 36.61
N GLN A 1209 78.59 -23.50 36.95
CA GLN A 1209 77.68 -24.07 37.94
C GLN A 1209 76.93 -25.28 37.36
N LYS A 1210 77.09 -26.45 38.02
CA LYS A 1210 76.61 -27.78 37.61
C LYS A 1210 77.11 -28.26 36.23
N VAL A 1211 78.19 -29.02 36.24
CA VAL A 1211 78.58 -29.93 35.14
C VAL A 1211 79.00 -31.29 35.70
N THR A 1212 78.64 -32.38 35.03
CA THR A 1212 79.09 -33.75 35.34
C THR A 1212 80.04 -34.25 34.24
N ASP A 1213 80.68 -35.39 34.46
CA ASP A 1213 81.64 -36.01 33.52
C ASP A 1213 82.72 -35.03 33.05
N PHE A 1214 83.09 -34.10 33.94
CA PHE A 1214 84.02 -33.03 33.66
C PHE A 1214 85.42 -33.59 33.43
N SER A 1215 86.12 -33.03 32.46
CA SER A 1215 87.51 -33.32 32.15
C SER A 1215 88.14 -32.07 31.55
N LEU A 1216 88.93 -31.35 32.35
CA LEU A 1216 89.92 -30.40 31.86
C LEU A 1216 91.24 -31.14 31.64
N SER A 1217 91.79 -31.03 30.43
CA SER A 1217 93.15 -31.45 30.09
C SER A 1217 93.90 -30.26 29.51
N ILE A 1218 95.12 -30.01 30.00
CA ILE A 1218 96.01 -28.94 29.55
C ILE A 1218 97.28 -29.55 28.98
N TYR A 1219 97.73 -28.99 27.85
CA TYR A 1219 98.85 -29.48 27.07
C TYR A 1219 99.86 -28.36 26.84
N ASN A 1220 101.15 -28.71 26.90
CA ASN A 1220 102.22 -27.79 26.51
C ASN A 1220 102.32 -27.66 24.97
N ARG A 1221 103.19 -26.75 24.49
CA ARG A 1221 103.41 -26.49 23.05
C ARG A 1221 103.87 -27.71 22.23
N TYR A 1222 104.24 -28.82 22.87
CA TYR A 1222 104.65 -30.07 22.22
C TYR A 1222 103.55 -31.16 22.27
N GLY A 1223 102.33 -30.82 22.72
CA GLY A 1223 101.21 -31.74 22.80
C GLY A 1223 101.25 -32.72 23.99
N ALA A 1224 102.22 -32.60 24.90
CA ALA A 1224 102.25 -33.40 26.12
C ALA A 1224 101.24 -32.86 27.14
N ARG A 1225 100.40 -33.73 27.71
CA ARG A 1225 99.42 -33.35 28.75
C ARG A 1225 100.15 -33.10 30.08
N ILE A 1226 100.11 -31.86 30.56
CA ILE A 1226 100.85 -31.40 31.75
C ILE A 1226 99.97 -31.27 33.00
N PHE A 1227 98.65 -31.10 32.81
CA PHE A 1227 97.67 -31.09 33.89
C PHE A 1227 96.38 -31.74 33.40
N HIS A 1228 95.72 -32.44 34.32
CA HIS A 1228 94.42 -33.04 34.08
C HIS A 1228 93.64 -33.07 35.39
N THR A 1229 92.35 -32.73 35.31
CA THR A 1229 91.41 -32.91 36.41
C THR A 1229 90.04 -33.30 35.88
N THR A 1230 89.35 -34.16 36.61
CA THR A 1230 87.92 -34.43 36.46
C THR A 1230 87.06 -33.71 37.52
N ASP A 1231 87.70 -33.13 38.54
CA ASP A 1231 87.08 -32.25 39.52
C ASP A 1231 87.06 -30.81 38.97
N VAL A 1232 85.84 -30.27 38.80
CA VAL A 1232 85.56 -28.91 38.28
C VAL A 1232 86.02 -27.79 39.22
N SER A 1233 86.20 -28.09 40.52
CA SER A 1233 86.76 -27.13 41.49
C SER A 1233 88.29 -26.99 41.34
N LYS A 1234 88.96 -27.92 40.66
CA LYS A 1234 90.39 -27.85 40.41
C LYS A 1234 90.68 -27.06 39.14
N CYS A 1235 91.82 -26.40 39.21
CA CYS A 1235 92.37 -25.53 38.19
C CYS A 1235 93.89 -25.66 38.24
N TRP A 1236 94.56 -25.24 37.17
CA TRP A 1236 96.00 -25.38 37.03
C TRP A 1236 96.73 -24.12 37.49
N ASP A 1237 97.55 -24.22 38.53
CA ASP A 1237 98.39 -23.16 39.11
C ASP A 1237 99.64 -22.79 38.26
N GLY A 1238 99.76 -23.37 37.06
CA GLY A 1238 100.94 -23.18 36.21
C GLY A 1238 102.17 -23.95 36.71
N THR A 1239 102.02 -24.99 37.53
CA THR A 1239 103.12 -25.88 37.97
C THR A 1239 102.98 -27.30 37.41
N ILE A 1240 104.07 -28.06 37.36
CA ILE A 1240 104.03 -29.52 37.14
C ILE A 1240 104.78 -30.15 38.31
N ASN A 1241 104.12 -31.01 39.08
CA ASN A 1241 104.67 -31.62 40.30
C ASN A 1241 105.27 -30.57 41.27
N GLY A 1242 104.64 -29.39 41.38
CA GLY A 1242 105.12 -28.26 42.18
C GLY A 1242 106.20 -27.39 41.52
N VAL A 1243 106.71 -27.74 40.34
CA VAL A 1243 107.71 -26.95 39.61
C VAL A 1243 107.04 -25.91 38.71
N PRO A 1244 107.27 -24.59 38.91
CA PRO A 1244 106.70 -23.53 38.06
C PRO A 1244 107.07 -23.69 36.59
N GLN A 1245 106.08 -23.66 35.70
CA GLN A 1245 106.29 -23.60 34.26
C GLN A 1245 106.60 -22.17 33.79
N ALA A 1246 107.36 -22.08 32.70
CA ALA A 1246 107.71 -20.81 32.08
C ALA A 1246 106.51 -20.14 31.41
N THR A 1247 106.50 -18.80 31.40
CA THR A 1247 105.58 -17.94 30.65
C THR A 1247 105.49 -18.37 29.18
N GLY A 1248 104.27 -18.55 28.67
CA GLY A 1248 104.05 -19.08 27.32
C GLY A 1248 102.64 -19.61 27.06
N SER A 1249 102.37 -20.00 25.81
CA SER A 1249 101.06 -20.47 25.37
C SER A 1249 100.86 -21.96 25.62
N PHE A 1250 99.73 -22.30 26.20
CA PHE A 1250 99.26 -23.66 26.48
C PHE A 1250 97.94 -23.92 25.76
N VAL A 1251 97.59 -25.19 25.55
CA VAL A 1251 96.33 -25.60 24.91
C VAL A 1251 95.46 -26.30 25.94
N TYR A 1252 94.18 -25.98 26.01
CA TYR A 1252 93.20 -26.69 26.81
C TYR A 1252 92.20 -27.46 25.94
N TYR A 1253 91.75 -28.59 26.48
CA TYR A 1253 90.52 -29.26 26.07
C TYR A 1253 89.66 -29.48 27.32
N ILE A 1254 88.43 -29.00 27.27
CA ILE A 1254 87.41 -29.21 28.29
C ILE A 1254 86.28 -30.01 27.63
N LYS A 1255 85.94 -31.13 28.26
CA LYS A 1255 84.74 -31.92 27.95
C LYS A 1255 83.94 -32.11 29.22
N CYS A 1256 82.63 -31.92 29.16
CA CYS A 1256 81.72 -32.21 30.27
C CYS A 1256 80.28 -32.36 29.78
N MET A 1257 79.45 -33.03 30.57
CA MET A 1257 78.01 -32.98 30.42
C MET A 1257 77.46 -31.80 31.24
N ALA A 1258 76.83 -30.84 30.59
CA ALA A 1258 75.98 -29.85 31.25
C ALA A 1258 74.52 -30.34 31.25
N PRO A 1259 73.62 -29.80 32.09
CA PRO A 1259 72.20 -30.19 32.09
C PRO A 1259 71.48 -29.90 30.76
N CYS A 1260 72.04 -29.02 29.93
CA CYS A 1260 71.59 -28.72 28.56
C CYS A 1260 72.27 -29.56 27.46
N GLY A 1261 73.15 -30.51 27.81
CA GLY A 1261 73.82 -31.41 26.87
C GLY A 1261 75.35 -31.43 26.95
N LEU A 1262 75.99 -32.15 26.03
CA LEU A 1262 77.44 -32.29 26.00
C LEU A 1262 78.13 -30.99 25.56
N ILE A 1263 79.02 -30.47 26.40
CA ILE A 1263 79.89 -29.33 26.08
C ILE A 1263 81.30 -29.85 25.77
N GLU A 1264 81.79 -29.52 24.58
CA GLU A 1264 83.20 -29.65 24.22
C GLU A 1264 83.78 -28.28 23.85
N ARG A 1265 84.84 -27.86 24.55
CA ARG A 1265 85.57 -26.61 24.30
C ARG A 1265 87.05 -26.92 24.12
N LYS A 1266 87.67 -26.35 23.09
CA LYS A 1266 89.12 -26.41 22.85
C LYS A 1266 89.63 -25.01 22.51
N GLY A 1267 90.81 -24.67 23.02
CA GLY A 1267 91.40 -23.34 22.80
C GLY A 1267 92.83 -23.26 23.33
N SER A 1268 93.48 -22.13 23.08
CA SER A 1268 94.77 -21.78 23.68
C SER A 1268 94.61 -20.71 24.74
N PHE A 1269 95.57 -20.63 25.65
CA PHE A 1269 95.64 -19.61 26.68
C PHE A 1269 97.10 -19.29 27.03
N LEU A 1270 97.33 -18.09 27.58
CA LEU A 1270 98.64 -17.62 27.98
C LEU A 1270 98.85 -17.78 29.50
N LEU A 1271 99.89 -18.53 29.89
CA LEU A 1271 100.45 -18.44 31.25
C LEU A 1271 101.36 -17.22 31.30
N MET A 1272 101.07 -16.29 32.23
CA MET A 1272 101.88 -15.10 32.47
C MET A 1272 102.46 -15.14 33.90
N ARG A 1273 103.78 -14.97 33.99
CA ARG A 1273 104.57 -14.73 35.21
C ARG A 1273 105.61 -13.67 34.90
#